data_AF-A0A816Y9V4-F1
#
_entry.id   AF-A0A816Y9V4-F1
#
_cell.length_a   1.000
_cell.length_b   1.000
_cell.length_c   1.000
_cell.angle_alpha   90.00
_cell.angle_beta   90.00
_cell.angle_gamma   90.00
#
_symmetry.space_group_name_H-M   'P 1'
#
loop_
_entity.id
_entity.type
_entity.pdbx_description
1 polymer ?
#
loop_
_entity_poly.entity_id
_entity_poly.type
_entity_poly.pdbx_seq_one_letter_code
_entity_poly.pdbx_strand_id
1 'polypeptide(L)'
;MTTHNVTNINVNGWSVVFNVPNTLCWIRIVLMFVSIRYFGQQKYLLFAIFHTVSGFLDSFDGILARSLNQKSLLGEYFEYILDKYAHFIMYACIGLLYQSYIVYFFFEIALELWTTMFDSHIRAISRTDKSWLHGPTFLSTTCSVSIYHSPNLRLLNWYGPDIFHTVLVLRYILINDNKKNLTRYIQRYISLDTVYLIMKCVLIFTGFFAILRTSITSCFLFDNLYRLEPLSDSFTWDPGQPLFLSRYIESGQIDQARNLSRVNLQPDYSYPSYSGYLTVNKTLQSNLFFWFFPAQSGNASAPVVVWLQGGPGASSLFGLFAEQGPIMVDKEKKLHPSATTWNMKYHLLYIDQPVGTGYSFTKSEDGYVTNEDEVARDLYSMLTQFFQIYYEYAASPFYVTGESYGGKYVPAIVYKIHVENPQAKIKINLKGMAIGDGLIDPYNQWDYGPVMYQFGLIDERQLEFVNLQTALARNAIRLQQYALAYDLFGNLFDEFYSNSTGLNDVYNYLLTQSPEAFGYYVPWVTASENRLKIHVGNLTYNDGGRVQKGLSNDVMQTIVGKVAVIVNNYKVLIYNGLLDVIIASSVTMNWVDKLQWQHADEFRSAERKVWKVKDTDTEVAGYLKQYNSFFVAWVRNAGHMVPADQPRAAFDLIDRFVSA
;
A
#
# COMPACT_ATOMS: atom_id res chain seq x y z
N MET A 1 -38.07 53.89 45.81
CA MET A 1 -39.32 53.77 45.00
C MET A 1 -38.88 53.25 43.64
N THR A 2 -39.25 52.09 43.11
CA THR A 2 -40.32 51.13 43.40
C THR A 2 -39.88 49.80 42.80
N THR A 3 -40.01 48.73 43.58
CA THR A 3 -39.83 47.33 43.17
C THR A 3 -40.98 46.90 42.24
N HIS A 4 -40.68 46.34 41.07
CA HIS A 4 -41.66 45.56 40.31
C HIS A 4 -41.28 44.08 40.31
N ASN A 5 -42.15 43.31 40.95
CA ASN A 5 -42.18 41.86 41.04
C ASN A 5 -42.21 41.20 39.67
N VAL A 6 -41.37 40.18 39.50
CA VAL A 6 -41.49 39.18 38.44
C VAL A 6 -42.70 38.32 38.76
N THR A 7 -43.76 38.43 37.95
CA THR A 7 -44.92 37.55 37.99
C THR A 7 -44.58 36.22 37.32
N ASN A 8 -44.74 35.13 38.09
CA ASN A 8 -44.82 33.76 37.60
C ASN A 8 -45.93 33.64 36.55
N ILE A 9 -45.58 33.47 35.29
CA ILE A 9 -46.51 32.97 34.27
C ILE A 9 -46.34 31.45 34.22
N ASN A 10 -47.40 30.74 34.57
CA ASN A 10 -47.50 29.29 34.47
C ASN A 10 -47.64 28.93 32.98
N VAL A 11 -46.51 28.69 32.32
CA VAL A 11 -46.46 28.35 30.88
C VAL A 11 -46.82 26.88 30.73
N ASN A 12 -47.99 26.58 30.15
CA ASN A 12 -48.41 25.22 29.78
C ASN A 12 -47.25 24.50 29.07
N GLY A 13 -46.83 23.32 29.54
CA GLY A 13 -45.67 22.61 28.97
C GLY A 13 -45.74 22.40 27.45
N TRP A 14 -46.94 22.31 26.88
CA TRP A 14 -47.18 22.23 25.44
C TRP A 14 -46.78 23.50 24.67
N SER A 15 -46.88 24.68 25.26
CA SER A 15 -46.49 25.95 24.62
C SER A 15 -44.97 26.18 24.58
N VAL A 16 -44.22 25.42 25.40
CA VAL A 16 -42.75 25.35 25.33
C VAL A 16 -42.30 24.44 24.19
N VAL A 17 -43.11 23.43 23.82
CA VAL A 17 -42.76 22.44 22.78
C VAL A 17 -43.31 22.82 21.41
N PHE A 18 -44.53 23.35 21.34
CA PHE A 18 -45.25 23.68 20.09
C PHE A 18 -45.67 25.15 20.05
N ASN A 19 -44.68 26.04 20.09
CA ASN A 19 -44.84 27.41 19.63
C ASN A 19 -44.50 27.49 18.13
N VAL A 20 -44.81 28.63 17.49
CA VAL A 20 -44.67 28.78 16.03
C VAL A 20 -43.22 28.52 15.57
N PRO A 21 -42.17 29.07 16.23
CA PRO A 21 -40.78 28.78 15.88
C PRO A 21 -40.40 27.30 16.04
N ASN A 22 -40.76 26.67 17.15
CA ASN A 22 -40.44 25.26 17.39
C ASN A 22 -41.19 24.32 16.42
N THR A 23 -42.39 24.71 16.00
CA THR A 23 -43.16 23.95 15.00
C THR A 23 -42.46 23.97 13.64
N LEU A 24 -41.85 25.10 13.26
CA LEU A 24 -41.00 25.16 12.06
C LEU A 24 -39.75 24.28 12.19
N CYS A 25 -39.10 24.26 13.36
CA CYS A 25 -37.98 23.35 13.63
C CYS A 25 -38.40 21.87 13.46
N TRP A 26 -39.56 21.48 13.96
CA TRP A 26 -40.09 20.12 13.76
C TRP A 26 -40.37 19.80 12.29
N ILE A 27 -40.91 20.74 11.53
CA ILE A 27 -41.12 20.58 10.09
C ILE A 27 -39.78 20.39 9.36
N ARG A 28 -38.76 21.17 9.70
CA ARG A 28 -37.41 21.05 9.15
C ARG A 28 -36.81 19.66 9.40
N ILE A 29 -36.93 19.13 10.63
CA ILE A 29 -36.52 17.76 10.97
C ILE A 29 -37.16 16.73 10.03
N VAL A 30 -38.48 16.82 9.85
CA VAL A 30 -39.22 15.88 8.99
C VAL A 30 -38.75 15.98 7.54
N LEU A 31 -38.59 17.20 7.00
CA LEU A 31 -38.11 17.43 5.65
C LEU A 31 -36.68 16.87 5.44
N MET A 32 -35.80 17.00 6.43
CA MET A 32 -34.45 16.44 6.38
C MET A 32 -34.48 14.90 6.32
N PHE A 33 -35.29 14.22 7.15
CA PHE A 33 -35.43 12.76 7.07
C PHE A 33 -36.03 12.29 5.74
N VAL A 34 -37.02 13.02 5.22
CA VAL A 34 -37.61 12.74 3.91
C VAL A 34 -36.57 12.93 2.79
N SER A 35 -35.72 13.95 2.87
CA SER A 35 -34.64 14.17 1.91
C SER A 35 -33.67 12.99 1.88
N ILE A 36 -33.20 12.52 3.03
CA ILE A 36 -32.28 11.37 3.15
C ILE A 36 -32.91 10.10 2.56
N ARG A 37 -34.20 9.87 2.82
CA ARG A 37 -34.93 8.73 2.23
C ARG A 37 -34.91 8.79 0.69
N TYR A 38 -35.13 9.96 0.11
CA TYR A 38 -35.06 10.13 -1.35
C TYR A 38 -33.64 9.98 -1.90
N PHE A 39 -32.64 10.41 -1.14
CA PHE A 39 -31.24 10.16 -1.48
C PHE A 39 -30.91 8.66 -1.54
N GLY A 40 -31.33 7.88 -0.53
CA GLY A 40 -31.15 6.41 -0.52
C GLY A 40 -31.90 5.68 -1.64
N GLN A 41 -32.96 6.28 -2.19
CA GLN A 41 -33.70 5.79 -3.36
C GLN A 41 -33.14 6.29 -4.69
N GLN A 42 -31.97 6.97 -4.69
CA GLN A 42 -31.34 7.58 -5.86
C GLN A 42 -32.20 8.65 -6.57
N LYS A 43 -33.15 9.25 -5.85
CA LYS A 43 -34.02 10.34 -6.36
C LYS A 43 -33.43 11.70 -5.98
N TYR A 44 -32.30 12.04 -6.59
CA TYR A 44 -31.47 13.20 -6.18
C TYR A 44 -32.15 14.57 -6.33
N LEU A 45 -33.01 14.74 -7.33
CA LEU A 45 -33.79 15.97 -7.50
C LEU A 45 -34.77 16.17 -6.34
N LEU A 46 -35.43 15.10 -5.90
CA LEU A 46 -36.32 15.14 -4.74
C LEU A 46 -35.53 15.37 -3.44
N PHE A 47 -34.36 14.73 -3.28
CA PHE A 47 -33.46 15.06 -2.17
C PHE A 47 -33.14 16.56 -2.13
N ALA A 48 -32.70 17.15 -3.25
CA ALA A 48 -32.34 18.56 -3.33
C ALA A 48 -33.53 19.48 -3.02
N ILE A 49 -34.73 19.18 -3.54
CA ILE A 49 -35.95 19.95 -3.27
C ILE A 49 -36.27 19.94 -1.77
N PHE A 50 -36.38 18.76 -1.16
CA PHE A 50 -36.76 18.64 0.26
C PHE A 50 -35.71 19.22 1.21
N HIS A 51 -34.42 19.06 0.88
CA HIS A 51 -33.32 19.63 1.65
C HIS A 51 -33.31 21.17 1.56
N THR A 52 -33.50 21.73 0.35
CA THR A 52 -33.55 23.19 0.14
C THR A 52 -34.76 23.83 0.81
N VAL A 53 -35.94 23.18 0.74
CA VAL A 53 -37.14 23.67 1.44
C VAL A 53 -36.92 23.66 2.96
N SER A 54 -36.24 22.65 3.51
CA SER A 54 -35.86 22.63 4.92
C SER A 54 -34.94 23.80 5.30
N GLY A 55 -33.93 24.10 4.48
CA GLY A 55 -33.04 25.24 4.68
C GLY A 55 -33.75 26.59 4.56
N PHE A 56 -34.71 26.72 3.64
CA PHE A 56 -35.48 27.96 3.48
C PHE A 56 -36.37 28.28 4.69
N LEU A 57 -36.92 27.26 5.35
CA LEU A 57 -37.76 27.45 6.54
C LEU A 57 -36.96 27.96 7.76
N ASP A 58 -35.66 27.70 7.81
CA ASP A 58 -34.74 28.25 8.82
C ASP A 58 -34.78 29.77 8.85
N SER A 59 -34.79 30.40 7.67
CA SER A 59 -34.75 31.86 7.55
C SER A 59 -35.95 32.58 8.20
N PHE A 60 -37.02 31.85 8.56
CA PHE A 60 -38.23 32.40 9.16
C PHE A 60 -38.36 32.15 10.67
N ASP A 61 -37.70 31.14 11.24
CA ASP A 61 -37.93 30.76 12.64
C ASP A 61 -37.47 31.86 13.62
N GLY A 62 -36.30 32.46 13.41
CA GLY A 62 -35.79 33.56 14.20
C GLY A 62 -36.59 34.86 14.03
N ILE A 63 -37.13 35.13 12.83
CA ILE A 63 -38.05 36.27 12.60
C ILE A 63 -39.32 36.06 13.43
N LEU A 64 -39.92 34.88 13.33
CA LEU A 64 -41.19 34.56 13.98
C LEU A 64 -41.03 34.50 15.51
N ALA A 65 -39.89 34.02 16.00
CA ALA A 65 -39.58 34.04 17.43
C ALA A 65 -39.54 35.47 17.98
N ARG A 66 -38.97 36.42 17.21
CA ARG A 66 -38.90 37.84 17.59
C ARG A 66 -40.22 38.57 17.43
N SER A 67 -40.95 38.33 16.33
CA SER A 67 -42.21 39.04 16.03
C SER A 67 -43.37 38.59 16.91
N LEU A 68 -43.39 37.31 17.30
CA LEU A 68 -44.43 36.74 18.16
C LEU A 68 -44.06 36.76 19.65
N ASN A 69 -42.87 37.26 19.99
CA ASN A 69 -42.29 37.21 21.34
C ASN A 69 -42.30 35.80 21.95
N GLN A 70 -42.04 34.79 21.11
CA GLN A 70 -42.03 33.37 21.46
C GLN A 70 -40.58 32.89 21.42
N LYS A 71 -39.90 32.91 22.57
CA LYS A 71 -38.56 32.33 22.74
C LYS A 71 -38.64 31.19 23.73
N SER A 72 -38.00 30.08 23.40
CA SER A 72 -37.89 28.93 24.29
C SER A 72 -36.47 28.39 24.25
N LEU A 73 -35.99 27.89 25.39
CA LEU A 73 -34.70 27.23 25.48
C LEU A 73 -34.61 26.06 24.49
N LEU A 74 -35.71 25.33 24.30
CA LEU A 74 -35.81 24.24 23.33
C LEU A 74 -35.61 24.72 21.88
N GLY A 75 -36.19 25.87 21.52
CA GLY A 75 -36.03 26.48 20.20
C GLY A 75 -34.59 26.92 19.93
N GLU A 76 -33.93 27.52 20.93
CA GLU A 76 -32.51 27.90 20.83
C GLU A 76 -31.59 26.69 20.65
N TYR A 77 -31.91 25.55 21.29
CA TYR A 77 -31.20 24.29 21.06
C TYR A 77 -31.49 23.69 19.68
N PHE A 78 -32.74 23.76 19.21
CA PHE A 78 -33.10 23.22 17.90
C PHE A 78 -32.48 23.99 16.74
N GLU A 79 -32.50 25.33 16.78
CA GLU A 79 -31.86 26.19 15.77
C GLU A 79 -30.36 25.81 15.64
N TYR A 80 -29.65 25.75 16.77
CA TYR A 80 -28.23 25.41 16.79
C TYR A 80 -27.92 23.99 16.28
N ILE A 81 -28.74 23.00 16.65
CA ILE A 81 -28.51 21.61 16.25
C ILE A 81 -28.87 21.40 14.78
N LEU A 82 -30.02 21.94 14.32
CA LEU A 82 -30.53 21.65 12.98
C LEU A 82 -29.66 22.21 11.88
N ASP A 83 -29.12 23.41 12.07
CA ASP A 83 -28.25 24.05 11.09
C ASP A 83 -26.96 23.25 10.86
N LYS A 84 -26.39 22.69 11.93
CA LYS A 84 -25.17 21.87 11.84
C LYS A 84 -25.43 20.50 11.23
N TYR A 85 -26.57 19.88 11.57
CA TYR A 85 -26.93 18.59 11.01
C TYR A 85 -27.30 18.68 9.52
N ALA A 86 -27.87 19.79 9.05
CA ALA A 86 -28.15 20.01 7.64
C ALA A 86 -26.87 19.98 6.78
N HIS A 87 -25.84 20.73 7.18
CA HIS A 87 -24.53 20.73 6.53
C HIS A 87 -23.86 19.36 6.57
N PHE A 88 -23.91 18.68 7.72
CA PHE A 88 -23.37 17.32 7.86
C PHE A 88 -24.02 16.34 6.87
N ILE A 89 -25.36 16.33 6.81
CA ILE A 89 -26.12 15.45 5.92
C ILE A 89 -25.78 15.75 4.46
N MET A 90 -25.69 17.03 4.08
CA MET A 90 -25.31 17.43 2.72
C MET A 90 -23.90 16.94 2.36
N TYR A 91 -22.89 17.21 3.20
CA TYR A 91 -21.51 16.77 2.94
C TYR A 91 -21.35 15.26 2.94
N ALA A 92 -22.05 14.54 3.82
CA ALA A 92 -22.04 13.09 3.82
C ALA A 92 -22.67 12.52 2.53
N CYS A 93 -23.81 13.06 2.11
CA CYS A 93 -24.46 12.68 0.86
C CYS A 93 -23.57 12.99 -0.37
N ILE A 94 -22.92 14.15 -0.43
CA ILE A 94 -22.01 14.50 -1.53
C ILE A 94 -20.76 13.61 -1.50
N GLY A 95 -20.19 13.32 -0.32
CA GLY A 95 -19.06 12.40 -0.17
C GLY A 95 -19.36 10.97 -0.64
N LEU A 96 -20.60 10.51 -0.46
CA LEU A 96 -21.06 9.21 -0.97
C LEU A 96 -21.22 9.19 -2.50
N LEU A 97 -21.58 10.33 -3.12
CA LEU A 97 -21.67 10.46 -4.58
C LEU A 97 -20.30 10.64 -5.24
N TYR A 98 -19.37 11.30 -4.56
CA TYR A 98 -18.05 11.67 -5.08
C TYR A 98 -16.95 11.06 -4.21
N GLN A 99 -16.81 9.74 -4.30
CA GLN A 99 -15.88 8.96 -3.47
C GLN A 99 -14.41 9.44 -3.58
N SER A 100 -13.99 9.97 -4.73
CA SER A 100 -12.66 10.55 -4.93
C SER A 100 -12.36 11.79 -4.06
N TYR A 101 -13.40 12.46 -3.55
CA TYR A 101 -13.31 13.63 -2.70
C TYR A 101 -13.86 13.37 -1.29
N ILE A 102 -14.11 12.11 -0.94
CA ILE A 102 -14.69 11.73 0.34
C ILE A 102 -13.88 12.29 1.50
N VAL A 103 -12.54 12.26 1.41
CA VAL A 103 -11.62 12.82 2.41
C VAL A 103 -11.82 14.33 2.60
N TYR A 104 -12.05 15.08 1.51
CA TYR A 104 -12.35 16.51 1.57
C TYR A 104 -13.67 16.78 2.28
N PHE A 105 -14.73 16.04 1.97
CA PHE A 105 -16.04 16.22 2.64
C PHE A 105 -16.03 15.78 4.10
N PHE A 106 -15.28 14.73 4.45
CA PHE A 106 -15.05 14.35 5.85
C PHE A 106 -14.21 15.37 6.61
N PHE A 107 -13.26 16.04 5.93
CA PHE A 107 -12.51 17.16 6.50
C PHE A 107 -13.42 18.36 6.79
N GLU A 108 -14.30 18.75 5.86
CA GLU A 108 -15.28 19.84 6.07
C GLU A 108 -16.24 19.51 7.23
N ILE A 109 -16.70 18.25 7.32
CA ILE A 109 -17.49 17.75 8.46
C ILE A 109 -16.71 17.90 9.78
N ALA A 110 -15.43 17.52 9.80
CA ALA A 110 -14.61 17.61 11.01
C ALA A 110 -14.34 19.07 11.42
N LEU A 111 -14.13 19.97 10.45
CA LEU A 111 -13.96 21.40 10.68
C LEU A 111 -15.24 22.00 11.29
N GLU A 112 -16.41 21.60 10.80
CA GLU A 112 -17.70 22.08 11.29
C GLU A 112 -18.03 21.54 12.69
N LEU A 113 -17.67 20.29 12.99
CA LEU A 113 -17.77 19.74 14.34
C LEU A 113 -16.81 20.44 15.31
N TRP A 114 -15.61 20.80 14.84
CA TRP A 114 -14.62 21.54 15.63
C TRP A 114 -15.10 22.94 16.00
N THR A 115 -15.60 23.71 15.02
CA THR A 115 -16.15 25.06 15.28
C THR A 115 -17.32 25.00 16.25
N THR A 116 -18.16 23.97 16.12
CA THR A 116 -19.30 23.70 17.01
C THR A 116 -18.85 23.36 18.44
N MET A 117 -17.85 22.49 18.60
CA MET A 117 -17.29 22.17 19.92
C MET A 117 -16.62 23.38 20.56
N PHE A 118 -15.85 24.15 19.79
CA PHE A 118 -15.18 25.36 20.26
C PHE A 118 -16.18 26.43 20.71
N ASP A 119 -17.21 26.69 19.92
CA ASP A 119 -18.27 27.66 20.24
C ASP A 119 -19.10 27.22 21.47
N SER A 120 -19.38 25.92 21.59
CA SER A 120 -20.01 25.34 22.79
C SER A 120 -19.14 25.47 24.05
N HIS A 121 -17.82 25.30 23.92
CA HIS A 121 -16.85 25.41 25.01
C HIS A 121 -16.70 26.86 25.46
N ILE A 122 -16.62 27.82 24.54
CA ILE A 122 -16.61 29.26 24.83
C ILE A 122 -17.92 29.72 25.50
N ARG A 123 -19.07 29.16 25.10
CA ARG A 123 -20.36 29.41 25.77
C ARG A 123 -20.43 28.79 27.17
N ALA A 124 -19.85 27.60 27.38
CA ALA A 124 -19.78 26.95 28.68
C ALA A 124 -18.85 27.68 29.68
N ILE A 125 -17.82 28.38 29.18
CA ILE A 125 -16.89 29.21 29.95
C ILE A 125 -17.55 30.52 30.49
N SER A 126 -18.80 30.80 30.14
CA SER A 126 -19.56 32.03 30.50
C SER A 126 -19.81 32.29 32.00
N ARG A 127 -19.18 31.56 32.93
CA ARG A 127 -19.09 31.91 34.36
C ARG A 127 -17.78 32.57 34.78
N THR A 128 -16.86 32.82 33.84
CA THR A 128 -15.61 33.56 34.12
C THR A 128 -15.65 34.96 33.55
N ASP A 129 -15.19 35.93 34.35
CA ASP A 129 -15.18 37.36 34.04
C ASP A 129 -14.45 37.64 32.71
N LYS A 130 -15.15 38.31 31.79
CA LYS A 130 -14.68 38.66 30.44
C LYS A 130 -14.11 40.09 30.38
N SER A 131 -13.81 40.71 31.52
CA SER A 131 -13.19 42.04 31.60
C SER A 131 -11.87 42.15 30.80
N TRP A 132 -11.14 41.05 30.62
CA TRP A 132 -9.90 40.98 29.82
C TRP A 132 -10.12 41.09 28.29
N LEU A 133 -11.34 40.87 27.78
CA LEU A 133 -11.70 41.11 26.36
C LEU A 133 -11.95 42.59 26.04
N HIS A 134 -12.07 43.44 27.07
CA HIS A 134 -12.34 44.88 26.94
C HIS A 134 -11.12 45.77 27.21
N GLY A 135 -9.93 45.19 27.38
CA GLY A 135 -8.67 45.94 27.47
C GLY A 135 -8.23 46.50 26.11
N PRO A 136 -8.04 47.83 25.96
CA PRO A 136 -7.96 48.48 24.65
C PRO A 136 -6.58 48.42 23.96
N THR A 137 -5.81 47.32 24.04
CA THR A 137 -4.41 47.33 23.54
C THR A 137 -3.82 46.04 22.96
N PHE A 138 -4.59 45.00 22.59
CA PHE A 138 -3.98 43.82 21.94
C PHE A 138 -4.42 43.49 20.50
N LEU A 139 -5.46 44.13 19.93
CA LEU A 139 -5.93 43.81 18.57
C LEU A 139 -6.43 45.01 17.73
N SER A 140 -6.00 46.25 17.98
CA SER A 140 -6.60 47.45 17.34
C SER A 140 -5.73 48.27 16.38
N THR A 141 -4.84 47.68 15.57
CA THR A 141 -4.19 48.45 14.48
C THR A 141 -4.17 47.83 13.09
N THR A 142 -4.72 46.62 12.85
CA THR A 142 -4.70 46.04 11.47
C THR A 142 -5.93 45.31 10.98
N CYS A 143 -7.04 45.20 11.73
CA CYS A 143 -8.27 44.65 11.15
C CYS A 143 -9.53 45.18 11.83
N SER A 144 -10.03 46.31 11.33
CA SER A 144 -11.39 46.78 11.61
C SER A 144 -12.26 46.56 10.38
N VAL A 145 -12.81 45.35 10.23
CA VAL A 145 -14.00 45.14 9.40
C VAL A 145 -15.14 44.78 10.34
N SER A 146 -15.86 45.79 10.84
CA SER A 146 -17.12 45.58 11.54
C SER A 146 -18.23 45.31 10.51
N ILE A 147 -18.42 44.04 10.17
CA ILE A 147 -19.44 43.58 9.20
C ILE A 147 -20.88 43.78 9.73
N TYR A 148 -21.05 44.14 11.00
CA TYR A 148 -22.35 44.16 11.67
C TYR A 148 -23.29 45.34 11.31
N HIS A 149 -22.84 46.34 10.56
CA HIS A 149 -23.59 47.60 10.38
C HIS A 149 -24.07 47.92 8.95
N SER A 150 -23.94 47.00 7.99
CA SER A 150 -24.47 47.21 6.63
C SER A 150 -25.82 46.51 6.40
N PRO A 151 -26.93 47.24 6.16
CA PRO A 151 -28.25 46.64 5.92
C PRO A 151 -28.29 45.75 4.67
N ASN A 152 -27.43 46.03 3.69
CA ASN A 152 -27.42 45.35 2.39
C ASN A 152 -26.67 44.01 2.38
N LEU A 153 -25.93 43.68 3.46
CA LEU A 153 -25.23 42.40 3.61
C LEU A 153 -25.96 41.40 4.54
N ARG A 154 -27.07 41.82 5.17
CA ARG A 154 -27.87 40.92 6.02
C ARG A 154 -28.60 39.83 5.22
N LEU A 155 -28.90 40.07 3.95
CA LEU A 155 -29.47 39.04 3.06
C LEU A 155 -28.44 37.96 2.70
N LEU A 156 -27.15 38.30 2.52
CA LEU A 156 -26.12 37.32 2.14
C LEU A 156 -25.63 36.43 3.30
N ASN A 157 -25.74 36.91 4.55
CA ASN A 157 -25.44 36.09 5.73
C ASN A 157 -26.53 35.06 6.07
N TRP A 158 -27.74 35.19 5.52
CA TRP A 158 -28.83 34.22 5.71
C TRP A 158 -28.85 33.10 4.67
N TYR A 159 -28.05 33.23 3.60
CA TYR A 159 -28.09 32.34 2.44
C TYR A 159 -26.70 31.80 2.06
N GLY A 160 -25.69 32.01 2.90
CA GLY A 160 -24.27 31.97 2.52
C GLY A 160 -23.73 30.60 2.10
N PRO A 161 -23.88 29.53 2.90
CA PRO A 161 -23.38 28.21 2.51
C PRO A 161 -24.39 27.46 1.63
N ASP A 162 -25.63 27.32 2.07
CA ASP A 162 -26.56 26.36 1.48
C ASP A 162 -27.04 26.74 0.08
N ILE A 163 -27.36 28.01 -0.17
CA ILE A 163 -27.74 28.47 -1.53
C ILE A 163 -26.51 28.50 -2.44
N PHE A 164 -25.35 28.90 -1.93
CA PHE A 164 -24.11 28.92 -2.72
C PHE A 164 -23.69 27.51 -3.16
N HIS A 165 -23.75 26.53 -2.26
CA HIS A 165 -23.42 25.13 -2.55
C HIS A 165 -24.48 24.46 -3.43
N THR A 166 -25.77 24.76 -3.20
CA THR A 166 -26.88 24.29 -4.05
C THR A 166 -26.79 24.89 -5.46
N VAL A 167 -26.40 26.17 -5.61
CA VAL A 167 -26.17 26.81 -6.90
C VAL A 167 -24.90 26.29 -7.57
N LEU A 168 -23.85 25.92 -6.81
CA LEU A 168 -22.67 25.21 -7.33
C LEU A 168 -23.03 23.84 -7.90
N VAL A 169 -23.86 23.08 -7.19
CA VAL A 169 -24.37 21.79 -7.62
C VAL A 169 -25.28 21.93 -8.85
N LEU A 170 -26.23 22.88 -8.85
CA LEU A 170 -27.10 23.14 -10.01
C LEU A 170 -26.32 23.66 -11.23
N ARG A 171 -25.32 24.53 -11.03
CA ARG A 171 -24.47 25.05 -12.10
C ARG A 171 -23.55 23.98 -12.67
N TYR A 172 -23.09 23.04 -11.86
CA TYR A 172 -22.24 21.93 -12.32
C TYR A 172 -23.06 20.82 -13.02
N ILE A 173 -24.30 20.57 -12.57
CA ILE A 173 -25.25 19.69 -13.27
C ILE A 173 -25.63 20.27 -14.64
N LEU A 174 -25.70 21.61 -14.77
CA LEU A 174 -26.13 22.29 -15.99
C LEU A 174 -24.99 22.74 -16.93
N ILE A 175 -23.75 22.82 -16.45
CA ILE A 175 -22.61 23.33 -17.23
C ILE A 175 -21.40 22.39 -17.05
N ASN A 176 -21.40 21.34 -17.86
CA ASN A 176 -20.19 20.61 -18.20
C ASN A 176 -19.38 21.47 -19.21
N ASP A 177 -18.05 21.37 -19.19
CA ASP A 177 -17.06 22.11 -20.01
C ASP A 177 -16.66 23.54 -19.58
N ASN A 178 -15.80 23.67 -18.55
CA ASN A 178 -14.49 24.36 -18.66
C ASN A 178 -13.81 24.62 -17.29
N LYS A 179 -12.73 23.87 -16.99
CA LYS A 179 -11.97 23.90 -15.72
C LYS A 179 -10.98 25.07 -15.55
N LYS A 180 -10.81 25.97 -16.52
CA LYS A 180 -9.70 26.98 -16.52
C LYS A 180 -9.88 28.22 -15.63
N ASN A 181 -11.08 28.47 -15.09
CA ASN A 181 -11.36 29.72 -14.36
C ASN A 181 -11.24 29.61 -12.83
N LEU A 182 -11.23 28.39 -12.28
CA LEU A 182 -11.15 28.17 -10.83
C LEU A 182 -9.74 28.45 -10.28
N THR A 183 -8.69 28.05 -11.01
CA THR A 183 -7.28 28.22 -10.62
C THR A 183 -6.88 29.69 -10.48
N ARG A 184 -7.41 30.58 -11.34
CA ARG A 184 -7.15 32.03 -11.28
C ARG A 184 -7.86 32.74 -10.12
N TYR A 185 -8.93 32.16 -9.58
CA TYR A 185 -9.66 32.72 -8.45
C TYR A 185 -8.99 32.36 -7.11
N ILE A 186 -8.50 31.13 -6.97
CA ILE A 186 -7.81 30.64 -5.76
C ILE A 186 -6.48 31.37 -5.51
N GLN A 187 -5.72 31.67 -6.58
CA GLN A 187 -4.43 32.36 -6.47
C GLN A 187 -4.52 33.82 -6.01
N ARG A 188 -5.72 34.44 -6.03
CA ARG A 188 -5.90 35.87 -5.74
C ARG A 188 -6.18 36.19 -4.27
N TYR A 189 -6.49 35.19 -3.44
CA TYR A 189 -7.06 35.42 -2.09
C TYR A 189 -6.37 34.67 -0.93
N ILE A 190 -5.34 33.88 -1.17
CA ILE A 190 -4.71 33.06 -0.12
C ILE A 190 -3.18 33.25 -0.17
N SER A 191 -2.60 33.81 0.90
CA SER A 191 -1.15 33.96 1.01
C SER A 191 -0.50 32.62 1.39
N LEU A 192 0.59 32.27 0.71
CA LEU A 192 1.34 31.03 0.92
C LEU A 192 1.84 30.86 2.37
N ASP A 193 2.13 31.97 3.07
CA ASP A 193 2.57 31.95 4.46
C ASP A 193 1.43 31.57 5.43
N THR A 194 0.20 31.97 5.09
CA THR A 194 -1.01 31.56 5.83
C THR A 194 -1.31 30.07 5.61
N VAL A 195 -1.12 29.57 4.39
CA VAL A 195 -1.25 28.13 4.07
C VAL A 195 -0.18 27.32 4.80
N TYR A 196 1.04 27.81 4.88
CA TYR A 196 2.13 27.11 5.56
C TYR A 196 1.94 27.04 7.08
N LEU A 197 1.42 28.10 7.70
CA LEU A 197 1.08 28.12 9.12
C LEU A 197 -0.12 27.19 9.42
N ILE A 198 -1.15 27.21 8.56
CA ILE A 198 -2.30 26.30 8.65
C ILE A 198 -1.85 24.85 8.46
N MET A 199 -0.98 24.55 7.49
CA MET A 199 -0.44 23.20 7.27
C MET A 199 0.41 22.70 8.44
N LYS A 200 1.21 23.56 9.09
CA LYS A 200 1.95 23.19 10.31
C LYS A 200 1.02 22.87 11.48
N CYS A 201 -0.01 23.70 11.69
CA CYS A 201 -1.02 23.44 12.69
C CYS A 201 -1.79 22.14 12.37
N VAL A 202 -2.17 21.93 11.11
CA VAL A 202 -2.83 20.71 10.63
C VAL A 202 -1.94 19.48 10.84
N LEU A 203 -0.64 19.52 10.55
CA LEU A 203 0.28 18.38 10.73
C LEU A 203 0.44 17.97 12.21
N ILE A 204 0.58 18.95 13.10
CA ILE A 204 0.63 18.72 14.55
C ILE A 204 -0.70 18.13 15.05
N PHE A 205 -1.80 18.60 14.47
CA PHE A 205 -3.15 18.18 14.85
C PHE A 205 -3.55 16.81 14.28
N THR A 206 -3.13 16.49 13.04
CA THR A 206 -3.26 15.16 12.43
C THR A 206 -2.36 14.15 13.12
N GLY A 207 -1.21 14.55 13.66
CA GLY A 207 -0.39 13.68 14.53
C GLY A 207 -1.11 13.32 15.83
N PHE A 208 -1.75 14.30 16.48
CA PHE A 208 -2.56 14.08 17.68
C PHE A 208 -3.79 13.20 17.41
N PHE A 209 -4.48 13.40 16.28
CA PHE A 209 -5.61 12.57 15.87
C PHE A 209 -5.21 11.25 15.21
N ALA A 210 -3.98 11.06 14.71
CA ALA A 210 -3.45 9.76 14.30
C ALA A 210 -3.17 8.88 15.52
N ILE A 211 -2.72 9.47 16.63
CA ILE A 211 -2.59 8.80 17.94
C ILE A 211 -3.98 8.48 18.52
N LEU A 212 -4.96 9.37 18.32
CA LEU A 212 -6.35 9.10 18.68
C LEU A 212 -7.01 8.08 17.74
N ARG A 213 -6.64 8.05 16.45
CA ARG A 213 -7.05 7.05 15.44
C ARG A 213 -6.59 5.68 15.89
N THR A 214 -5.35 5.48 16.33
CA THR A 214 -4.89 4.19 16.88
C THR A 214 -5.64 3.75 18.14
N SER A 215 -6.17 4.69 18.92
CA SER A 215 -6.93 4.40 20.15
C SER A 215 -8.44 4.23 19.94
N ILE A 216 -8.99 4.68 18.80
CA ILE A 216 -10.42 4.61 18.46
C ILE A 216 -10.71 3.62 17.31
N THR A 217 -9.75 3.35 16.42
CA THR A 217 -9.84 2.23 15.44
C THR A 217 -9.83 0.86 16.11
N SER A 218 -9.44 0.77 17.37
CA SER A 218 -9.62 -0.43 18.21
C SER A 218 -11.05 -0.60 18.76
N CYS A 219 -11.96 0.37 18.58
CA CYS A 219 -13.32 0.25 19.11
C CYS A 219 -14.43 0.23 18.06
N PHE A 220 -14.34 0.88 16.89
CA PHE A 220 -15.44 0.83 15.92
C PHE A 220 -14.94 0.96 14.48
N LEU A 221 -15.27 -0.04 13.64
CA LEU A 221 -15.16 -0.09 12.17
C LEU A 221 -13.79 -0.46 11.57
N PHE A 222 -13.36 -1.71 11.77
CA PHE A 222 -12.74 -2.55 10.72
C PHE A 222 -12.91 -4.02 11.11
N ASP A 223 -14.13 -4.54 10.91
CA ASP A 223 -14.37 -5.99 11.07
C ASP A 223 -15.40 -6.59 10.10
N ASN A 224 -15.99 -5.78 9.19
CA ASN A 224 -17.13 -6.22 8.37
C ASN A 224 -17.13 -5.80 6.89
N LEU A 225 -16.02 -5.32 6.30
CA LEU A 225 -16.01 -4.91 4.87
C LEU A 225 -14.88 -5.52 4.01
N TYR A 226 -14.14 -6.48 4.55
CA TYR A 226 -13.32 -7.44 3.78
C TYR A 226 -13.43 -8.86 4.36
N ARG A 227 -14.63 -9.25 4.81
CA ARG A 227 -14.96 -10.68 4.79
C ARG A 227 -15.16 -11.02 3.33
N LEU A 228 -14.12 -11.58 2.70
CA LEU A 228 -14.35 -12.58 1.67
C LEU A 228 -15.39 -13.53 2.27
N GLU A 229 -16.61 -13.51 1.74
CA GLU A 229 -17.54 -14.60 2.04
C GLU A 229 -16.78 -15.87 1.68
N PRO A 230 -16.63 -16.84 2.61
CA PRO A 230 -16.14 -18.13 2.21
C PRO A 230 -17.15 -18.61 1.16
N LEU A 231 -16.68 -18.78 -0.08
CA LEU A 231 -17.43 -19.54 -1.07
C LEU A 231 -17.87 -20.81 -0.36
N SER A 232 -19.19 -20.98 -0.22
CA SER A 232 -19.77 -22.16 0.37
C SER A 232 -19.58 -23.31 -0.61
N ASP A 233 -18.37 -23.85 -0.64
CA ASP A 233 -18.15 -25.15 -1.25
C ASP A 233 -18.91 -26.16 -0.41
N SER A 234 -19.90 -26.77 -1.05
CA SER A 234 -20.83 -27.76 -0.52
C SER A 234 -20.16 -29.10 -0.16
N PHE A 235 -18.83 -29.11 0.03
CA PHE A 235 -18.02 -30.21 0.54
C PHE A 235 -16.82 -29.65 1.34
N THR A 236 -16.99 -29.35 2.63
CA THR A 236 -15.91 -28.83 3.45
C THR A 236 -14.92 -29.94 3.83
N TRP A 237 -13.84 -30.07 3.05
CA TRP A 237 -12.65 -30.80 3.50
C TRP A 237 -12.01 -30.07 4.70
N ASP A 238 -11.66 -30.81 5.75
CA ASP A 238 -10.88 -30.28 6.87
C ASP A 238 -9.45 -29.99 6.37
N PRO A 239 -8.98 -28.73 6.38
CA PRO A 239 -7.64 -28.38 5.94
C PRO A 239 -6.54 -28.93 6.88
N GLY A 240 -6.91 -29.45 8.05
CA GLY A 240 -5.98 -30.02 9.02
C GLY A 240 -5.20 -28.95 9.81
N GLN A 241 -4.13 -29.39 10.48
CA GLN A 241 -3.26 -28.52 11.27
C GLN A 241 -1.95 -28.22 10.52
N PRO A 242 -1.38 -27.02 10.70
CA PRO A 242 -0.09 -26.68 10.10
C PRO A 242 1.05 -27.55 10.61
N LEU A 243 1.97 -27.94 9.72
CA LEU A 243 3.13 -28.75 10.06
C LEU A 243 4.33 -27.89 10.46
N PHE A 244 4.60 -27.82 11.77
CA PHE A 244 5.81 -27.19 12.30
C PHE A 244 6.96 -28.20 12.38
N LEU A 245 8.03 -27.95 11.62
CA LEU A 245 9.16 -28.87 11.51
C LEU A 245 10.25 -28.61 12.56
N SER A 246 10.38 -27.39 13.08
CA SER A 246 11.39 -27.03 14.08
C SER A 246 11.36 -27.91 15.34
N ARG A 247 10.18 -28.33 15.78
CA ARG A 247 10.04 -29.24 16.94
C ARG A 247 10.73 -30.60 16.73
N TYR A 248 10.79 -31.08 15.50
CA TYR A 248 11.44 -32.35 15.17
C TYR A 248 12.96 -32.19 15.07
N ILE A 249 13.44 -31.00 14.68
CA ILE A 249 14.86 -30.65 14.76
C ILE A 249 15.30 -30.68 16.24
N GLU A 250 14.52 -30.04 17.11
CA GLU A 250 14.80 -29.96 18.55
C GLU A 250 14.81 -31.31 19.26
N SER A 251 13.95 -32.24 18.82
CA SER A 251 13.90 -33.61 19.34
C SER A 251 14.89 -34.57 18.66
N GLY A 252 15.69 -34.10 17.70
CA GLY A 252 16.63 -34.94 16.93
C GLY A 252 15.97 -35.90 15.93
N GLN A 253 14.68 -35.71 15.63
CA GLN A 253 13.86 -36.56 14.75
C GLN A 253 13.90 -36.08 13.29
N ILE A 254 15.11 -35.93 12.75
CA ILE A 254 15.36 -35.33 11.43
C ILE A 254 14.68 -36.09 10.28
N ASP A 255 14.79 -37.41 10.24
CA ASP A 255 14.17 -38.21 9.18
C ASP A 255 12.64 -38.18 9.25
N GLN A 256 12.08 -38.07 10.45
CA GLN A 256 10.65 -37.88 10.64
C GLN A 256 10.21 -36.51 10.13
N ALA A 257 10.97 -35.45 10.40
CA ALA A 257 10.70 -34.11 9.85
C ALA A 257 10.65 -34.14 8.32
N ARG A 258 11.67 -34.75 7.69
CA ARG A 258 11.75 -34.90 6.23
C ARG A 258 10.56 -35.68 5.69
N ASN A 259 10.22 -36.82 6.29
CA ASN A 259 9.11 -37.67 5.83
C ASN A 259 7.76 -36.97 5.95
N LEU A 260 7.51 -36.27 7.06
CA LEU A 260 6.24 -35.55 7.28
C LEU A 260 6.07 -34.36 6.33
N SER A 261 7.18 -33.73 5.91
CA SER A 261 7.12 -32.58 5.01
C SER A 261 6.77 -32.95 3.55
N ARG A 262 6.76 -34.23 3.18
CA ARG A 262 6.57 -34.68 1.79
C ARG A 262 5.16 -34.38 1.29
N VAL A 263 5.06 -33.61 0.20
CA VAL A 263 3.82 -33.26 -0.48
C VAL A 263 3.55 -34.24 -1.62
N ASN A 264 2.29 -34.70 -1.74
CA ASN A 264 1.83 -35.55 -2.84
C ASN A 264 0.86 -34.78 -3.75
N LEU A 265 1.29 -34.54 -4.99
CA LEU A 265 0.51 -33.85 -6.03
C LEU A 265 0.11 -34.78 -7.18
N GLN A 266 0.23 -36.11 -7.03
CA GLN A 266 -0.20 -37.02 -8.08
C GLN A 266 -1.73 -37.03 -8.27
N PRO A 267 -2.23 -37.17 -9.50
CA PRO A 267 -1.47 -37.38 -10.75
C PRO A 267 -0.95 -36.09 -11.42
N ASP A 268 -1.34 -34.92 -10.94
CA ASP A 268 -1.07 -33.62 -11.59
C ASP A 268 0.43 -33.26 -11.67
N TYR A 269 1.23 -33.72 -10.70
CA TYR A 269 2.69 -33.60 -10.71
C TYR A 269 3.37 -34.84 -10.12
N SER A 270 4.30 -35.43 -10.87
CA SER A 270 4.86 -36.76 -10.59
C SER A 270 6.10 -36.78 -9.69
N TYR A 271 6.80 -35.65 -9.55
CA TYR A 271 8.04 -35.56 -8.77
C TYR A 271 7.77 -35.21 -7.30
N PRO A 272 8.64 -35.63 -6.37
CA PRO A 272 8.49 -35.26 -4.96
C PRO A 272 8.64 -33.74 -4.77
N SER A 273 7.93 -33.20 -3.78
CA SER A 273 8.17 -31.89 -3.22
C SER A 273 7.92 -31.92 -1.71
N TYR A 274 8.35 -30.89 -0.99
CA TYR A 274 8.30 -30.87 0.46
C TYR A 274 7.94 -29.48 0.99
N SER A 275 7.06 -29.40 1.97
CA SER A 275 6.61 -28.13 2.55
C SER A 275 6.40 -28.23 4.05
N GLY A 276 6.36 -27.08 4.70
CA GLY A 276 6.07 -26.94 6.12
C GLY A 276 6.58 -25.62 6.68
N TYR A 277 6.53 -25.50 8.00
CA TYR A 277 6.95 -24.30 8.71
C TYR A 277 8.25 -24.50 9.48
N LEU A 278 9.11 -23.50 9.42
CA LEU A 278 10.27 -23.35 10.30
C LEU A 278 10.08 -22.13 11.19
N THR A 279 10.12 -22.36 12.51
CA THR A 279 10.01 -21.33 13.53
C THR A 279 11.33 -20.56 13.61
N VAL A 280 11.29 -19.28 13.27
CA VAL A 280 12.46 -18.38 13.26
C VAL A 280 12.56 -17.56 14.55
N ASN A 281 11.42 -17.36 15.24
CA ASN A 281 11.37 -16.75 16.56
C ASN A 281 10.33 -17.46 17.44
N LYS A 282 10.80 -18.17 18.48
CA LYS A 282 9.91 -18.93 19.38
C LYS A 282 9.05 -18.05 20.27
N THR A 283 9.61 -16.95 20.77
CA THR A 283 8.92 -16.04 21.70
C THR A 283 7.74 -15.35 21.02
N LEU A 284 7.95 -14.87 19.80
CA LEU A 284 6.92 -14.20 19.00
C LEU A 284 6.04 -15.20 18.21
N GLN A 285 6.42 -16.47 18.23
CA GLN A 285 5.83 -17.54 17.40
C GLN A 285 5.83 -17.16 15.91
N SER A 286 6.95 -16.63 15.45
CA SER A 286 7.16 -16.27 14.04
C SER A 286 7.67 -17.48 13.27
N ASN A 287 6.98 -17.81 12.18
CA ASN A 287 7.20 -18.99 11.37
C ASN A 287 7.26 -18.63 9.89
N LEU A 288 8.26 -19.16 9.20
CA LEU A 288 8.37 -19.06 7.74
C LEU A 288 7.88 -20.36 7.08
N PHE A 289 7.00 -20.24 6.10
CA PHE A 289 6.58 -21.31 5.21
C PHE A 289 7.58 -21.46 4.05
N PHE A 290 7.84 -22.70 3.67
CA PHE A 290 8.62 -23.00 2.47
C PHE A 290 7.98 -24.12 1.64
N TRP A 291 8.33 -24.13 0.36
CA TRP A 291 8.07 -25.26 -0.53
C TRP A 291 9.31 -25.57 -1.36
N PHE A 292 9.82 -26.79 -1.19
CA PHE A 292 11.04 -27.29 -1.78
C PHE A 292 10.76 -28.34 -2.86
N PHE A 293 11.40 -28.17 -4.02
CA PHE A 293 11.29 -29.05 -5.17
C PHE A 293 12.68 -29.53 -5.57
N PRO A 294 13.02 -30.81 -5.33
CA PRO A 294 14.26 -31.35 -5.84
C PRO A 294 14.36 -31.29 -7.37
N ALA A 295 15.60 -31.28 -7.88
CA ALA A 295 15.87 -31.32 -9.30
C ALA A 295 15.26 -32.58 -9.95
N GLN A 296 14.56 -32.41 -11.08
CA GLN A 296 13.95 -33.52 -11.83
C GLN A 296 15.00 -34.50 -12.37
N SER A 297 16.23 -34.04 -12.58
CA SER A 297 17.36 -34.86 -13.01
C SER A 297 17.72 -35.98 -12.03
N GLY A 298 17.26 -35.91 -10.78
CA GLY A 298 17.62 -36.85 -9.71
C GLY A 298 19.06 -36.70 -9.20
N ASN A 299 19.81 -35.70 -9.68
CA ASN A 299 21.15 -35.44 -9.21
C ASN A 299 21.11 -34.76 -7.82
N ALA A 300 21.45 -35.50 -6.77
CA ALA A 300 21.50 -34.97 -5.41
C ALA A 300 22.55 -33.86 -5.21
N SER A 301 23.56 -33.77 -6.08
CA SER A 301 24.57 -32.71 -6.07
C SER A 301 24.22 -31.52 -6.95
N ALA A 302 23.00 -31.47 -7.51
CA ALA A 302 22.54 -30.30 -8.23
C ALA A 302 22.53 -29.07 -7.32
N PRO A 303 22.75 -27.86 -7.86
CA PRO A 303 22.67 -26.64 -7.06
C PRO A 303 21.30 -26.45 -6.40
N VAL A 304 21.29 -25.94 -5.17
CA VAL A 304 20.10 -25.44 -4.49
C VAL A 304 19.97 -23.96 -4.80
N VAL A 305 18.82 -23.59 -5.35
CA VAL A 305 18.49 -22.22 -5.76
C VAL A 305 17.28 -21.77 -4.96
N VAL A 306 17.46 -20.76 -4.11
CA VAL A 306 16.36 -20.11 -3.40
C VAL A 306 15.72 -19.09 -4.32
N TRP A 307 14.39 -19.03 -4.35
CA TRP A 307 13.63 -17.96 -5.00
C TRP A 307 12.90 -17.12 -3.95
N LEU A 308 13.18 -15.83 -3.95
CA LEU A 308 12.56 -14.83 -3.08
C LEU A 308 11.80 -13.82 -3.92
N GLN A 309 10.47 -13.85 -3.82
CA GLN A 309 9.66 -12.77 -4.36
C GLN A 309 9.86 -11.45 -3.61
N GLY A 310 9.46 -10.36 -4.27
CA GLY A 310 9.61 -9.00 -3.77
C GLY A 310 8.39 -8.48 -2.99
N GLY A 311 7.76 -7.45 -3.54
CA GLY A 311 6.72 -6.65 -2.87
C GLY A 311 7.26 -5.31 -2.37
N PRO A 312 7.55 -5.12 -1.06
CA PRO A 312 7.76 -6.15 -0.05
C PRO A 312 6.48 -6.84 0.47
N GLY A 313 6.53 -8.15 0.67
CA GLY A 313 5.43 -8.96 1.21
C GLY A 313 4.72 -9.84 0.19
N ALA A 314 5.21 -9.89 -1.06
CA ALA A 314 4.65 -10.77 -2.08
C ALA A 314 5.12 -12.21 -1.84
N SER A 315 4.19 -13.17 -1.93
CA SER A 315 4.48 -14.59 -1.72
C SER A 315 5.40 -15.15 -2.81
N SER A 316 6.39 -15.95 -2.42
CA SER A 316 7.24 -16.68 -3.37
C SER A 316 6.51 -17.81 -4.08
N LEU A 317 5.28 -18.14 -3.65
CA LEU A 317 4.40 -19.01 -4.41
C LEU A 317 3.98 -18.37 -5.74
N PHE A 318 4.00 -17.05 -5.87
CA PHE A 318 3.84 -16.40 -7.16
C PHE A 318 4.90 -16.90 -8.16
N GLY A 319 6.19 -16.83 -7.82
CA GLY A 319 7.24 -17.31 -8.73
C GLY A 319 7.28 -18.82 -8.93
N LEU A 320 6.70 -19.57 -7.98
CA LEU A 320 6.46 -21.00 -8.15
C LEU A 320 5.41 -21.25 -9.24
N PHE A 321 4.25 -20.58 -9.18
CA PHE A 321 3.10 -20.89 -10.04
C PHE A 321 3.03 -20.09 -11.35
N ALA A 322 3.57 -18.88 -11.37
CA ALA A 322 3.38 -17.90 -12.46
C ALA A 322 4.65 -17.60 -13.25
N GLU A 323 5.82 -18.07 -12.80
CA GLU A 323 7.10 -17.72 -13.41
C GLU A 323 7.93 -18.94 -13.81
N GLN A 324 8.78 -19.45 -12.91
CA GLN A 324 9.83 -20.43 -13.25
C GLN A 324 9.69 -21.77 -12.52
N GLY A 325 8.66 -21.92 -11.70
CA GLY A 325 8.46 -23.14 -10.94
C GLY A 325 7.87 -24.30 -11.75
N PRO A 326 7.85 -25.49 -11.14
CA PRO A 326 7.53 -26.75 -11.81
C PRO A 326 6.05 -26.95 -12.13
N ILE A 327 5.18 -26.16 -11.51
CA ILE A 327 3.73 -26.33 -11.59
C ILE A 327 3.07 -24.98 -11.80
N MET A 328 1.92 -24.97 -12.47
CA MET A 328 1.10 -23.79 -12.73
C MET A 328 -0.38 -24.13 -12.52
N VAL A 329 -1.21 -23.10 -12.36
CA VAL A 329 -2.66 -23.25 -12.27
C VAL A 329 -3.31 -22.58 -13.48
N ASP A 330 -4.18 -23.32 -14.18
CA ASP A 330 -4.92 -22.80 -15.33
C ASP A 330 -6.15 -21.96 -14.92
N LYS A 331 -6.83 -21.39 -15.93
CA LYS A 331 -8.04 -20.58 -15.70
C LYS A 331 -9.20 -21.40 -15.12
N GLU A 332 -9.20 -22.72 -15.32
CA GLU A 332 -10.13 -23.68 -14.71
C GLU A 332 -9.74 -24.07 -13.27
N LYS A 333 -8.71 -23.44 -12.70
CA LYS A 333 -8.18 -23.67 -11.35
C LYS A 333 -7.58 -25.07 -11.16
N LYS A 334 -7.15 -25.71 -12.25
CA LYS A 334 -6.50 -27.03 -12.23
C LYS A 334 -4.99 -26.89 -12.23
N LEU A 335 -4.34 -27.80 -11.53
CA LEU A 335 -2.89 -27.86 -11.43
C LEU A 335 -2.30 -28.58 -12.64
N HIS A 336 -1.22 -28.05 -13.21
CA HIS A 336 -0.49 -28.63 -14.33
C HIS A 336 1.03 -28.52 -14.13
N PRO A 337 1.84 -29.39 -14.74
CA PRO A 337 3.28 -29.16 -14.83
C PRO A 337 3.58 -27.97 -15.76
N SER A 338 4.54 -27.14 -15.38
CA SER A 338 5.02 -26.03 -16.21
C SER A 338 5.85 -26.53 -17.38
N ALA A 339 5.69 -25.91 -18.56
CA ALA A 339 6.41 -26.31 -19.78
C ALA A 339 7.92 -26.01 -19.73
N THR A 340 8.32 -24.97 -19.01
CA THR A 340 9.73 -24.62 -18.76
C THR A 340 9.86 -24.29 -17.28
N THR A 341 10.74 -25.01 -16.57
CA THR A 341 10.96 -24.84 -15.13
C THR A 341 12.44 -24.95 -14.80
N TRP A 342 12.92 -24.14 -13.86
CA TRP A 342 14.32 -24.23 -13.44
C TRP A 342 14.61 -25.53 -12.70
N ASN A 343 13.58 -26.18 -12.14
CA ASN A 343 13.75 -27.43 -11.42
C ASN A 343 14.11 -28.62 -12.32
N MET A 344 14.12 -28.46 -13.65
CA MET A 344 14.71 -29.45 -14.56
C MET A 344 16.17 -29.76 -14.19
N LYS A 345 16.92 -28.76 -13.71
CA LYS A 345 18.34 -28.89 -13.35
C LYS A 345 18.67 -28.58 -11.89
N TYR A 346 17.85 -27.78 -11.21
CA TYR A 346 18.17 -27.22 -9.90
C TYR A 346 17.18 -27.68 -8.82
N HIS A 347 17.64 -27.80 -7.57
CA HIS A 347 16.70 -27.90 -6.46
C HIS A 347 16.17 -26.50 -6.16
N LEU A 348 14.86 -26.30 -6.23
CA LEU A 348 14.24 -24.99 -6.01
C LEU A 348 13.64 -24.90 -4.61
N LEU A 349 13.98 -23.84 -3.87
CA LEU A 349 13.42 -23.54 -2.56
C LEU A 349 12.68 -22.21 -2.62
N TYR A 350 11.34 -22.27 -2.53
CA TYR A 350 10.49 -21.09 -2.41
C TYR A 350 10.23 -20.80 -0.94
N ILE A 351 10.38 -19.55 -0.54
CA ILE A 351 10.19 -19.13 0.86
C ILE A 351 9.22 -17.96 0.88
N ASP A 352 8.09 -18.14 1.55
CA ASP A 352 7.23 -17.01 1.86
C ASP A 352 7.90 -16.18 2.94
N GLN A 353 8.37 -15.00 2.59
CA GLN A 353 9.13 -14.15 3.49
C GLN A 353 8.94 -12.69 3.09
N PRO A 354 9.08 -11.75 4.03
CA PRO A 354 9.25 -11.94 5.48
C PRO A 354 8.03 -12.55 6.20
N VAL A 355 8.14 -12.74 7.52
CA VAL A 355 7.02 -13.14 8.38
C VAL A 355 5.81 -12.22 8.14
N GLY A 356 4.64 -12.79 7.81
CA GLY A 356 3.45 -12.05 7.38
C GLY A 356 3.15 -12.10 5.87
N THR A 357 4.04 -12.71 5.10
CA THR A 357 3.91 -12.93 3.64
C THR A 357 3.29 -14.28 3.36
N GLY A 358 2.27 -14.36 2.50
CA GLY A 358 1.67 -15.64 2.09
C GLY A 358 1.27 -16.47 3.31
N TYR A 359 1.79 -17.69 3.42
CA TYR A 359 1.51 -18.55 4.59
C TYR A 359 2.38 -18.27 5.81
N SER A 360 3.46 -17.50 5.70
CA SER A 360 4.32 -17.13 6.83
C SER A 360 3.63 -16.16 7.78
N PHE A 361 3.75 -16.40 9.08
CA PHE A 361 2.96 -15.67 10.08
C PHE A 361 3.66 -15.57 11.44
N THR A 362 3.15 -14.68 12.29
CA THR A 362 3.54 -14.47 13.68
C THR A 362 2.30 -14.32 14.55
N LYS A 363 2.41 -14.56 15.86
CA LYS A 363 1.33 -14.27 16.82
C LYS A 363 1.49 -12.92 17.53
N SER A 364 2.57 -12.20 17.26
CA SER A 364 2.83 -10.85 17.80
C SER A 364 3.09 -9.85 16.68
N GLU A 365 2.59 -8.62 16.85
CA GLU A 365 2.90 -7.48 15.96
C GLU A 365 4.41 -7.18 15.91
N ASP A 366 5.14 -7.44 17.00
CA ASP A 366 6.60 -7.27 17.05
C ASP A 366 7.36 -8.29 16.17
N GLY A 367 6.65 -9.26 15.59
CA GLY A 367 7.21 -10.23 14.67
C GLY A 367 7.30 -9.75 13.22
N TYR A 368 6.68 -8.62 12.86
CA TYR A 368 6.82 -8.02 11.54
C TYR A 368 8.12 -7.23 11.47
N VAL A 369 8.97 -7.59 10.52
CA VAL A 369 10.28 -6.97 10.33
C VAL A 369 10.17 -5.54 9.80
N THR A 370 11.16 -4.72 10.13
CA THR A 370 11.20 -3.30 9.72
C THR A 370 12.41 -2.92 8.88
N ASN A 371 13.36 -3.83 8.69
CA ASN A 371 14.58 -3.62 7.93
C ASN A 371 15.20 -4.94 7.44
N GLU A 372 16.13 -4.82 6.49
CA GLU A 372 16.81 -5.97 5.86
C GLU A 372 17.70 -6.81 6.80
N ASP A 373 18.16 -6.27 7.94
CA ASP A 373 18.96 -7.05 8.89
C ASP A 373 18.08 -8.04 9.67
N GLU A 374 16.85 -7.66 10.00
CA GLU A 374 15.85 -8.55 10.59
C GLU A 374 15.35 -9.59 9.59
N VAL A 375 15.12 -9.20 8.33
CA VAL A 375 14.81 -10.12 7.24
C VAL A 375 15.90 -11.20 7.12
N ALA A 376 17.16 -10.77 7.04
CA ALA A 376 18.29 -11.67 6.89
C ALA A 376 18.48 -12.58 8.12
N ARG A 377 18.22 -12.08 9.33
CA ARG A 377 18.25 -12.89 10.57
C ARG A 377 17.27 -14.05 10.48
N ASP A 378 16.02 -13.77 10.11
CA ASP A 378 14.96 -14.78 10.08
C ASP A 378 15.18 -15.79 8.94
N LEU A 379 15.57 -15.31 7.75
CA LEU A 379 15.95 -16.17 6.64
C LEU A 379 17.16 -17.06 6.98
N TYR A 380 18.18 -16.54 7.66
CA TYR A 380 19.35 -17.33 8.04
C TYR A 380 18.98 -18.43 9.07
N SER A 381 18.12 -18.10 10.03
CA SER A 381 17.56 -19.08 10.99
C SER A 381 16.77 -20.18 10.27
N MET A 382 15.99 -19.83 9.25
CA MET A 382 15.25 -20.80 8.44
C MET A 382 16.18 -21.67 7.59
N LEU A 383 17.16 -21.09 6.89
CA LEU A 383 18.07 -21.85 6.01
C LEU A 383 18.97 -22.81 6.80
N THR A 384 19.43 -22.41 7.99
CA THR A 384 20.21 -23.30 8.85
C THR A 384 19.38 -24.50 9.32
N GLN A 385 18.11 -24.29 9.67
CA GLN A 385 17.17 -25.37 9.97
C GLN A 385 16.82 -26.23 8.75
N PHE A 386 16.66 -25.62 7.58
CA PHE A 386 16.41 -26.33 6.32
C PHE A 386 17.54 -27.33 6.04
N PHE A 387 18.81 -26.91 6.15
CA PHE A 387 19.95 -27.81 5.94
C PHE A 387 20.18 -28.81 7.08
N GLN A 388 19.51 -28.67 8.23
CA GLN A 388 19.43 -29.76 9.23
C GLN A 388 18.48 -30.86 8.77
N ILE A 389 17.33 -30.48 8.19
CA ILE A 389 16.31 -31.43 7.70
C ILE A 389 16.78 -32.12 6.41
N TYR A 390 17.31 -31.34 5.47
CA TYR A 390 17.73 -31.82 4.16
C TYR A 390 19.27 -31.78 4.01
N TYR A 391 19.95 -32.40 4.99
CA TYR A 391 21.40 -32.41 5.10
C TYR A 391 22.12 -32.95 3.86
N GLU A 392 21.46 -33.79 3.06
CA GLU A 392 21.97 -34.35 1.82
C GLU A 392 22.29 -33.29 0.76
N TYR A 393 21.65 -32.12 0.81
CA TYR A 393 21.91 -31.00 -0.10
C TYR A 393 22.85 -29.95 0.49
N ALA A 394 23.32 -30.09 1.74
CA ALA A 394 24.17 -29.08 2.37
C ALA A 394 25.52 -28.88 1.66
N ALA A 395 26.01 -29.94 1.01
CA ALA A 395 27.23 -29.88 0.19
C ALA A 395 26.99 -29.28 -1.21
N SER A 396 25.75 -29.22 -1.68
CA SER A 396 25.43 -28.71 -3.00
C SER A 396 25.72 -27.22 -3.13
N PRO A 397 26.15 -26.72 -4.31
CA PRO A 397 26.27 -25.29 -4.57
C PRO A 397 24.98 -24.56 -4.22
N PHE A 398 25.06 -23.48 -3.44
CA PHE A 398 23.90 -22.74 -2.99
C PHE A 398 23.87 -21.33 -3.61
N TYR A 399 22.72 -20.98 -4.19
CA TYR A 399 22.47 -19.67 -4.78
C TYR A 399 21.19 -19.07 -4.19
N VAL A 400 21.21 -17.76 -3.96
CA VAL A 400 20.00 -17.02 -3.60
C VAL A 400 19.59 -16.17 -4.79
N THR A 401 18.34 -16.30 -5.22
CA THR A 401 17.78 -15.57 -6.33
C THR A 401 16.47 -14.92 -5.95
N GLY A 402 16.11 -13.86 -6.64
CA GLY A 402 14.86 -13.15 -6.41
C GLY A 402 14.73 -11.98 -7.36
N GLU A 403 13.62 -11.26 -7.24
CA GLU A 403 13.32 -10.14 -8.12
C GLU A 403 12.61 -9.01 -7.41
N SER A 404 12.54 -7.84 -8.05
CA SER A 404 11.83 -6.68 -7.51
C SER A 404 12.42 -6.24 -6.17
N TYR A 405 11.62 -6.16 -5.11
CA TYR A 405 12.11 -5.97 -3.75
C TYR A 405 13.03 -7.09 -3.23
N GLY A 406 13.02 -8.26 -3.88
CA GLY A 406 14.05 -9.28 -3.74
C GLY A 406 15.47 -8.75 -3.99
N GLY A 407 15.60 -7.62 -4.70
CA GLY A 407 16.84 -6.84 -4.77
C GLY A 407 17.40 -6.39 -3.42
N LYS A 408 16.61 -6.38 -2.35
CA LYS A 408 17.07 -6.14 -0.98
C LYS A 408 17.25 -7.42 -0.19
N TYR A 409 16.25 -8.30 -0.25
CA TYR A 409 16.26 -9.56 0.47
C TYR A 409 17.47 -10.42 0.11
N VAL A 410 17.76 -10.53 -1.19
CA VAL A 410 18.82 -11.40 -1.72
C VAL A 410 20.21 -10.94 -1.25
N PRO A 411 20.66 -9.68 -1.44
CA PRO A 411 21.91 -9.21 -0.84
C PRO A 411 21.93 -9.32 0.69
N ALA A 412 20.80 -9.08 1.36
CA ALA A 412 20.73 -9.13 2.81
C ALA A 412 21.06 -10.53 3.35
N ILE A 413 20.41 -11.57 2.83
CA ILE A 413 20.66 -12.95 3.27
C ILE A 413 22.03 -13.46 2.80
N VAL A 414 22.47 -13.13 1.59
CA VAL A 414 23.78 -13.55 1.07
C VAL A 414 24.91 -12.96 1.91
N TYR A 415 24.81 -11.67 2.27
CA TYR A 415 25.75 -11.03 3.18
C TYR A 415 25.72 -11.66 4.58
N LYS A 416 24.52 -11.96 5.11
CA LYS A 416 24.39 -12.62 6.41
C LYS A 416 25.07 -13.99 6.42
N ILE A 417 24.85 -14.80 5.38
CA ILE A 417 25.54 -16.09 5.21
C ILE A 417 27.05 -15.89 5.13
N HIS A 418 27.54 -14.92 4.36
CA HIS A 418 28.97 -14.61 4.25
C HIS A 418 29.60 -14.32 5.63
N VAL A 419 28.95 -13.51 6.46
CA VAL A 419 29.44 -13.14 7.79
C VAL A 419 29.41 -14.31 8.79
N GLU A 420 28.36 -15.14 8.75
CA GLU A 420 28.16 -16.20 9.74
C GLU A 420 28.90 -17.50 9.39
N ASN A 421 29.04 -17.83 8.09
CA ASN A 421 29.61 -19.08 7.60
C ASN A 421 31.00 -19.44 8.18
N PRO A 422 31.95 -18.49 8.39
CA PRO A 422 33.26 -18.82 8.96
C PRO A 422 33.19 -19.50 10.34
N GLN A 423 32.19 -19.13 11.16
CA GLN A 423 32.00 -19.66 12.52
C GLN A 423 30.81 -20.63 12.63
N ALA A 424 30.04 -20.82 11.55
CA ALA A 424 28.87 -21.66 11.55
C ALA A 424 29.22 -23.15 11.70
N LYS A 425 28.45 -23.85 12.54
CA LYS A 425 28.52 -25.33 12.66
C LYS A 425 28.04 -26.02 11.40
N ILE A 426 26.97 -25.50 10.81
CA ILE A 426 26.43 -25.93 9.51
C ILE A 426 26.74 -24.82 8.53
N LYS A 427 27.68 -25.09 7.62
CA LYS A 427 28.09 -24.13 6.59
C LYS A 427 27.17 -24.26 5.39
N ILE A 428 26.69 -23.14 4.88
CA ILE A 428 25.96 -23.08 3.63
C ILE A 428 26.99 -22.90 2.51
N ASN A 429 27.03 -23.80 1.53
CA ASN A 429 27.97 -23.75 0.40
C ASN A 429 27.60 -22.66 -0.62
N LEU A 430 27.55 -21.40 -0.16
CA LEU A 430 27.18 -20.22 -0.93
C LEU A 430 28.14 -20.00 -2.10
N LYS A 431 27.59 -19.90 -3.31
CA LYS A 431 28.33 -19.65 -4.55
C LYS A 431 27.98 -18.33 -5.22
N GLY A 432 26.78 -17.80 -5.01
CA GLY A 432 26.41 -16.55 -5.63
C GLY A 432 24.96 -16.13 -5.43
N MET A 433 24.61 -15.03 -6.10
CA MET A 433 23.26 -14.48 -6.13
C MET A 433 22.86 -14.00 -7.52
N ALA A 434 21.56 -14.06 -7.82
CA ALA A 434 20.98 -13.46 -9.02
C ALA A 434 19.78 -12.59 -8.66
N ILE A 435 19.67 -11.41 -9.26
CA ILE A 435 18.60 -10.45 -8.98
C ILE A 435 18.00 -9.98 -10.31
N GLY A 436 16.71 -10.28 -10.50
CA GLY A 436 15.92 -9.76 -11.61
C GLY A 436 15.25 -8.45 -11.24
N ASP A 437 15.37 -7.43 -12.10
CA ASP A 437 14.57 -6.21 -12.02
C ASP A 437 14.49 -5.63 -10.59
N GLY A 438 15.65 -5.57 -9.93
CA GLY A 438 15.73 -5.44 -8.47
C GLY A 438 15.94 -4.02 -7.94
N LEU A 439 15.23 -3.65 -6.87
CA LEU A 439 15.41 -2.39 -6.15
C LEU A 439 16.54 -2.55 -5.13
N ILE A 440 17.68 -1.90 -5.37
CA ILE A 440 18.92 -2.03 -4.57
C ILE A 440 19.37 -0.67 -4.02
N ASP A 441 19.33 0.37 -4.85
CA ASP A 441 19.86 1.69 -4.54
C ASP A 441 18.90 2.79 -5.01
N PRO A 442 17.79 3.02 -4.28
CA PRO A 442 16.69 3.89 -4.69
C PRO A 442 17.14 5.30 -5.11
N TYR A 443 18.16 5.88 -4.48
CA TYR A 443 18.68 7.20 -4.85
C TYR A 443 19.13 7.25 -6.32
N ASN A 444 19.89 6.23 -6.75
CA ASN A 444 20.38 6.14 -8.12
C ASN A 444 19.33 5.55 -9.08
N GLN A 445 18.38 4.76 -8.57
CA GLN A 445 17.31 4.15 -9.36
C GLN A 445 16.08 5.07 -9.58
N TRP A 446 16.04 6.27 -9.00
CA TRP A 446 14.88 7.15 -9.13
C TRP A 446 14.72 7.83 -10.51
N ASP A 447 15.60 7.61 -11.49
CA ASP A 447 15.66 8.42 -12.71
C ASP A 447 14.60 8.03 -13.78
N TYR A 448 13.32 8.07 -13.41
CA TYR A 448 12.20 7.56 -14.22
C TYR A 448 11.76 8.47 -15.38
N GLY A 449 11.98 9.78 -15.27
CA GLY A 449 11.57 10.74 -16.29
C GLY A 449 12.15 10.41 -17.67
N PRO A 450 13.49 10.29 -17.79
CA PRO A 450 14.13 9.88 -19.04
C PRO A 450 13.63 8.54 -19.59
N VAL A 451 13.35 7.56 -18.73
CA VAL A 451 12.83 6.23 -19.14
C VAL A 451 11.49 6.38 -19.83
N MET A 452 10.52 6.97 -19.12
CA MET A 452 9.16 7.13 -19.61
C MET A 452 9.14 7.98 -20.89
N TYR A 453 9.97 9.03 -20.95
CA TYR A 453 10.06 9.90 -22.14
C TYR A 453 10.66 9.19 -23.34
N GLN A 454 11.77 8.44 -23.17
CA GLN A 454 12.42 7.72 -24.26
C GLN A 454 11.58 6.55 -24.79
N PHE A 455 10.74 5.96 -23.95
CA PHE A 455 9.73 4.99 -24.39
C PHE A 455 8.53 5.64 -25.09
N GLY A 456 8.41 6.96 -25.06
CA GLY A 456 7.27 7.70 -25.63
C GLY A 456 5.99 7.60 -24.81
N LEU A 457 6.11 7.25 -23.52
CA LEU A 457 4.98 7.13 -22.59
C LEU A 457 4.53 8.49 -22.05
N ILE A 458 5.41 9.49 -22.06
CA ILE A 458 5.13 10.85 -21.60
C ILE A 458 5.70 11.91 -22.55
N ASP A 459 5.12 13.11 -22.53
CA ASP A 459 5.58 14.29 -23.26
C ASP A 459 6.59 15.14 -22.48
N GLU A 460 7.09 16.22 -23.09
CA GLU A 460 8.08 17.12 -22.48
C GLU A 460 7.59 17.79 -21.17
N ARG A 461 6.29 18.11 -21.06
CA ARG A 461 5.73 18.76 -19.86
C ARG A 461 5.61 17.76 -18.72
N GLN A 462 5.19 16.54 -19.04
CA GLN A 462 5.14 15.43 -18.11
C GLN A 462 6.55 15.06 -17.64
N LEU A 463 7.56 15.08 -18.52
CA LEU A 463 8.96 14.88 -18.16
C LEU A 463 9.45 15.90 -17.13
N GLU A 464 9.14 17.19 -17.29
CA GLU A 464 9.48 18.22 -16.31
C GLU A 464 8.89 17.93 -14.92
N PHE A 465 7.64 17.46 -14.87
CA PHE A 465 7.01 17.06 -13.62
C PHE A 465 7.73 15.88 -12.97
N VAL A 466 8.03 14.81 -13.71
CA VAL A 466 8.73 13.64 -13.17
C VAL A 466 10.15 14.00 -12.70
N ASN A 467 10.84 14.90 -13.40
CA ASN A 467 12.15 15.39 -13.00
C ASN A 467 12.08 16.17 -11.67
N LEU A 468 11.03 16.95 -11.44
CA LEU A 468 10.79 17.61 -10.16
C LEU A 468 10.54 16.59 -9.04
N GLN A 469 9.67 15.60 -9.26
CA GLN A 469 9.44 14.51 -8.30
C GLN A 469 10.74 13.77 -7.98
N THR A 470 11.59 13.59 -9.00
CA THR A 470 12.91 12.97 -8.86
C THR A 470 13.84 13.75 -7.94
N ALA A 471 13.91 15.07 -8.11
CA ALA A 471 14.70 15.92 -7.23
C ALA A 471 14.19 15.91 -5.79
N LEU A 472 12.87 15.89 -5.59
CA LEU A 472 12.25 15.82 -4.26
C LEU A 472 12.56 14.49 -3.57
N ALA A 473 12.35 13.38 -4.25
CA ALA A 473 12.60 12.05 -3.68
C ALA A 473 14.07 11.81 -3.37
N ARG A 474 15.00 12.18 -4.27
CA ARG A 474 16.45 12.11 -4.00
C ARG A 474 16.86 12.95 -2.79
N ASN A 475 16.26 14.13 -2.62
CA ASN A 475 16.50 14.94 -1.42
C ASN A 475 15.92 14.31 -0.15
N ALA A 476 14.72 13.74 -0.21
CA ALA A 476 14.12 13.02 0.89
C ALA A 476 15.00 11.83 1.32
N ILE A 477 15.48 11.01 0.37
CA ILE A 477 16.41 9.91 0.63
C ILE A 477 17.71 10.41 1.27
N ARG A 478 18.32 11.47 0.74
CA ARG A 478 19.54 12.07 1.29
C ARG A 478 19.37 12.58 2.72
N LEU A 479 18.19 13.10 3.05
CA LEU A 479 17.81 13.56 4.38
C LEU A 479 17.25 12.44 5.27
N GLN A 480 17.28 11.18 4.81
CA GLN A 480 16.73 9.99 5.49
C GLN A 480 15.23 10.09 5.80
N GLN A 481 14.50 10.89 5.03
CA GLN A 481 13.04 11.00 5.08
C GLN A 481 12.41 9.90 4.22
N TYR A 482 12.66 8.64 4.59
CA TYR A 482 12.31 7.49 3.75
C TYR A 482 10.80 7.30 3.56
N ALA A 483 9.99 7.58 4.58
CA ALA A 483 8.53 7.58 4.44
C ALA A 483 8.05 8.55 3.34
N LEU A 484 8.59 9.78 3.34
CA LEU A 484 8.26 10.77 2.30
C LEU A 484 8.71 10.30 0.92
N ALA A 485 9.91 9.74 0.81
CA ALA A 485 10.37 9.17 -0.45
C ALA A 485 9.48 7.99 -0.90
N TYR A 486 8.99 7.16 0.01
CA TYR A 486 8.08 6.05 -0.30
C TYR A 486 6.73 6.56 -0.81
N ASP A 487 6.16 7.58 -0.17
CA ASP A 487 4.92 8.20 -0.62
C ASP A 487 5.06 8.82 -2.02
N LEU A 488 6.20 9.48 -2.30
CA LEU A 488 6.51 10.01 -3.63
C LEU A 488 6.63 8.91 -4.70
N PHE A 489 7.08 7.70 -4.31
CA PHE A 489 7.22 6.56 -5.20
C PHE A 489 5.83 6.05 -5.60
N GLY A 490 4.97 5.82 -4.61
CA GLY A 490 3.58 5.41 -4.82
C GLY A 490 2.85 6.42 -5.70
N ASN A 491 2.90 7.72 -5.39
CA ASN A 491 2.23 8.74 -6.19
C ASN A 491 2.72 8.80 -7.65
N LEU A 492 4.00 8.52 -7.91
CA LEU A 492 4.53 8.50 -9.28
C LEU A 492 3.91 7.37 -10.11
N PHE A 493 3.81 6.16 -9.56
CA PHE A 493 3.35 4.99 -10.28
C PHE A 493 1.83 4.77 -10.19
N ASP A 494 1.25 4.90 -9.00
CA ASP A 494 -0.17 4.64 -8.75
C ASP A 494 -1.06 5.73 -9.37
N GLU A 495 -0.61 7.00 -9.32
CA GLU A 495 -1.40 8.13 -9.81
C GLU A 495 -0.88 8.69 -11.14
N PHE A 496 0.38 9.14 -11.18
CA PHE A 496 0.87 9.89 -12.34
C PHE A 496 1.02 9.02 -13.58
N TYR A 497 1.68 7.85 -13.46
CA TYR A 497 1.93 6.95 -14.59
C TYR A 497 0.60 6.49 -15.22
N SER A 498 -0.32 5.97 -14.41
CA SER A 498 -1.62 5.49 -14.88
C SER A 498 -2.44 6.60 -15.57
N ASN A 499 -2.48 7.80 -14.99
CA ASN A 499 -3.22 8.93 -15.58
C ASN A 499 -2.57 9.49 -16.85
N SER A 500 -1.23 9.41 -16.96
CA SER A 500 -0.49 9.97 -18.09
C SER A 500 -0.43 9.03 -19.27
N THR A 501 -0.34 7.73 -19.02
CA THR A 501 -0.14 6.70 -20.06
C THR A 501 -1.42 5.95 -20.42
N GLY A 502 -2.39 5.88 -19.51
CA GLY A 502 -3.56 5.00 -19.62
C GLY A 502 -3.24 3.51 -19.36
N LEU A 503 -2.01 3.18 -18.97
CA LEU A 503 -1.55 1.83 -18.62
C LEU A 503 -1.58 1.66 -17.10
N ASN A 504 -2.16 0.57 -16.62
CA ASN A 504 -2.14 0.23 -15.19
C ASN A 504 -1.05 -0.81 -14.87
N ASP A 505 -0.40 -1.37 -15.89
CA ASP A 505 0.74 -2.25 -15.72
C ASP A 505 2.05 -1.45 -15.82
N VAL A 506 2.78 -1.39 -14.71
CA VAL A 506 4.11 -0.76 -14.58
C VAL A 506 5.25 -1.75 -14.81
N TYR A 507 4.92 -3.04 -14.95
CA TYR A 507 5.85 -4.15 -15.06
C TYR A 507 6.18 -4.46 -16.52
N ASN A 508 5.30 -4.14 -17.46
CA ASN A 508 5.50 -4.31 -18.88
C ASN A 508 4.68 -3.28 -19.67
N TYR A 509 5.33 -2.26 -20.22
CA TYR A 509 4.63 -1.16 -20.91
C TYR A 509 3.89 -1.58 -22.19
N LEU A 510 4.02 -2.82 -22.65
CA LEU A 510 3.20 -3.36 -23.75
C LEU A 510 1.80 -3.76 -23.30
N LEU A 511 1.56 -3.85 -21.99
CA LEU A 511 0.31 -4.31 -21.40
C LEU A 511 -0.45 -3.13 -20.76
N THR A 512 -1.76 -3.11 -20.96
CA THR A 512 -2.63 -2.14 -20.26
C THR A 512 -2.95 -2.58 -18.84
N GLN A 513 -2.97 -3.89 -18.59
CA GLN A 513 -3.29 -4.53 -17.31
C GLN A 513 -2.40 -5.76 -17.14
N SER A 514 -2.11 -6.12 -15.90
CA SER A 514 -1.38 -7.36 -15.62
C SER A 514 -2.17 -8.59 -16.08
N PRO A 515 -1.48 -9.64 -16.56
CA PRO A 515 -2.14 -10.85 -17.01
C PRO A 515 -2.97 -11.49 -15.89
N GLU A 516 -4.25 -11.82 -16.14
CA GLU A 516 -5.10 -12.51 -15.16
C GLU A 516 -4.49 -13.84 -14.69
N ALA A 517 -3.73 -14.51 -15.57
CA ALA A 517 -3.07 -15.77 -15.29
C ALA A 517 -2.15 -15.74 -14.07
N PHE A 518 -1.59 -14.56 -13.74
CA PHE A 518 -0.78 -14.35 -12.56
C PHE A 518 -1.54 -14.59 -11.24
N GLY A 519 -2.88 -14.50 -11.26
CA GLY A 519 -3.73 -14.71 -10.09
C GLY A 519 -4.36 -16.10 -9.98
N TYR A 520 -4.25 -16.96 -11.00
CA TYR A 520 -5.00 -18.24 -11.05
C TYR A 520 -4.65 -19.22 -9.92
N TYR A 521 -3.44 -19.12 -9.37
CA TYR A 521 -3.01 -20.00 -8.29
C TYR A 521 -3.62 -19.66 -6.92
N VAL A 522 -4.09 -18.42 -6.70
CA VAL A 522 -4.60 -17.98 -5.39
C VAL A 522 -5.83 -18.79 -4.94
N PRO A 523 -6.85 -19.01 -5.79
CA PRO A 523 -7.94 -19.94 -5.46
C PRO A 523 -7.47 -21.37 -5.15
N TRP A 524 -6.44 -21.85 -5.85
CA TRP A 524 -5.91 -23.19 -5.64
C TRP A 524 -5.23 -23.33 -4.28
N VAL A 525 -4.35 -22.40 -3.90
CA VAL A 525 -3.62 -22.48 -2.61
C VAL A 525 -4.56 -22.29 -1.43
N THR A 526 -5.62 -21.49 -1.58
CA THR A 526 -6.59 -21.20 -0.50
C THR A 526 -7.65 -22.29 -0.30
N ALA A 527 -7.85 -23.19 -1.28
CA ALA A 527 -8.81 -24.30 -1.17
C ALA A 527 -8.42 -25.29 -0.05
N SER A 528 -9.38 -25.69 0.80
CA SER A 528 -9.12 -26.51 1.99
C SER A 528 -8.42 -27.83 1.68
N GLU A 529 -8.81 -28.51 0.59
CA GLU A 529 -8.15 -29.75 0.17
C GLU A 529 -6.68 -29.56 -0.19
N ASN A 530 -6.31 -28.44 -0.80
CA ASN A 530 -4.93 -28.16 -1.21
C ASN A 530 -4.11 -27.67 -0.04
N ARG A 531 -4.71 -26.92 0.88
CA ARG A 531 -4.08 -26.52 2.15
C ARG A 531 -3.64 -27.70 2.99
N LEU A 532 -4.45 -28.77 3.00
CA LEU A 532 -4.07 -30.04 3.62
C LEU A 532 -2.87 -30.66 2.91
N LYS A 533 -2.89 -30.73 1.56
CA LYS A 533 -1.80 -31.32 0.74
C LYS A 533 -0.46 -30.63 0.98
N ILE A 534 -0.45 -29.30 1.13
CA ILE A 534 0.78 -28.51 1.29
C ILE A 534 1.12 -28.20 2.75
N HIS A 535 0.46 -28.86 3.71
CA HIS A 535 0.75 -28.79 5.15
C HIS A 535 0.59 -27.40 5.79
N VAL A 536 -0.20 -26.52 5.19
CA VAL A 536 -0.47 -25.17 5.73
C VAL A 536 -1.64 -25.16 6.72
N GLY A 537 -2.45 -26.20 6.71
CA GLY A 537 -3.52 -26.38 7.68
C GLY A 537 -4.58 -25.28 7.59
N ASN A 538 -5.19 -24.99 8.73
CA ASN A 538 -6.20 -23.95 8.91
C ASN A 538 -5.67 -22.50 8.95
N LEU A 539 -4.40 -22.24 8.59
CA LEU A 539 -3.82 -20.89 8.54
C LEU A 539 -4.24 -20.05 7.31
N THR A 540 -4.45 -18.76 7.52
CA THR A 540 -4.81 -17.80 6.47
C THR A 540 -3.63 -17.55 5.52
N TYR A 541 -3.93 -17.47 4.23
CA TYR A 541 -2.99 -16.98 3.22
C TYR A 541 -3.02 -15.44 3.22
N ASN A 542 -1.92 -14.80 3.62
CA ASN A 542 -1.80 -13.36 3.79
C ASN A 542 -1.37 -12.67 2.50
N ASP A 543 -1.87 -11.45 2.29
CA ASP A 543 -1.57 -10.60 1.14
C ASP A 543 -0.25 -9.82 1.27
N GLY A 544 0.41 -9.89 2.43
CA GLY A 544 1.66 -9.18 2.71
C GLY A 544 1.51 -7.71 3.13
N GLY A 545 0.30 -7.16 3.26
CA GLY A 545 0.10 -5.73 3.53
C GLY A 545 0.74 -5.25 4.85
N ARG A 546 0.81 -6.12 5.86
CA ARG A 546 1.50 -5.83 7.13
C ARG A 546 3.02 -5.75 6.96
N VAL A 547 3.57 -6.62 6.12
CA VAL A 547 5.01 -6.62 5.77
C VAL A 547 5.34 -5.36 4.98
N GLN A 548 4.52 -5.02 3.98
CA GLN A 548 4.69 -3.80 3.21
C GLN A 548 4.73 -2.55 4.09
N LYS A 549 3.80 -2.47 5.06
CA LYS A 549 3.78 -1.38 6.04
C LYS A 549 5.04 -1.37 6.91
N GLY A 550 5.47 -2.53 7.42
CA GLY A 550 6.66 -2.65 8.27
C GLY A 550 7.94 -2.20 7.56
N LEU A 551 8.08 -2.53 6.28
CA LEU A 551 9.26 -2.23 5.46
C LEU A 551 9.16 -0.92 4.66
N SER A 552 8.09 -0.14 4.79
CA SER A 552 7.89 1.12 4.04
C SER A 552 9.09 2.08 4.10
N ASN A 553 9.71 2.24 5.28
CA ASN A 553 10.93 3.03 5.44
C ASN A 553 12.17 2.36 4.85
N ASP A 554 12.23 1.02 4.86
CA ASP A 554 13.35 0.30 4.27
C ASP A 554 13.35 0.44 2.74
N VAL A 555 12.18 0.52 2.09
CA VAL A 555 12.08 0.58 0.61
C VAL A 555 12.94 1.67 -0.02
N MET A 556 13.13 2.79 0.66
CA MET A 556 13.92 3.92 0.13
C MET A 556 15.38 3.97 0.63
N GLN A 557 15.81 2.96 1.38
CA GLN A 557 17.20 2.77 1.80
C GLN A 557 18.02 2.03 0.75
N THR A 558 19.33 2.27 0.74
CA THR A 558 20.28 1.58 -0.13
C THR A 558 20.85 0.33 0.54
N ILE A 559 21.03 -0.75 -0.21
CA ILE A 559 21.73 -1.97 0.22
C ILE A 559 23.05 -2.20 -0.54
N VAL A 560 23.45 -1.26 -1.39
CA VAL A 560 24.60 -1.40 -2.31
C VAL A 560 25.91 -1.75 -1.59
N GLY A 561 26.08 -1.33 -0.34
CA GLY A 561 27.24 -1.67 0.49
C GLY A 561 27.40 -3.18 0.70
N LYS A 562 26.30 -3.92 0.91
CA LYS A 562 26.33 -5.39 1.01
C LYS A 562 26.68 -6.02 -0.34
N VAL A 563 26.14 -5.48 -1.44
CA VAL A 563 26.45 -5.94 -2.82
C VAL A 563 27.94 -5.80 -3.13
N ALA A 564 28.57 -4.68 -2.72
CA ALA A 564 30.01 -4.45 -2.91
C ALA A 564 30.88 -5.49 -2.20
N VAL A 565 30.47 -5.98 -1.02
CA VAL A 565 31.17 -7.09 -0.35
C VAL A 565 30.94 -8.40 -1.10
N ILE A 566 29.71 -8.68 -1.50
CA ILE A 566 29.34 -9.95 -2.15
C ILE A 566 30.06 -10.13 -3.49
N VAL A 567 30.11 -9.10 -4.33
CA VAL A 567 30.71 -9.19 -5.68
C VAL A 567 32.22 -9.49 -5.64
N ASN A 568 32.90 -9.14 -4.55
CA ASN A 568 34.32 -9.48 -4.35
C ASN A 568 34.53 -10.94 -3.91
N ASN A 569 33.49 -11.65 -3.48
CA ASN A 569 33.62 -12.96 -2.86
C ASN A 569 32.83 -14.08 -3.57
N TYR A 570 31.79 -13.72 -4.33
CA TYR A 570 30.83 -14.66 -4.92
C TYR A 570 30.41 -14.24 -6.33
N LYS A 571 29.76 -15.15 -7.06
CA LYS A 571 29.12 -14.82 -8.35
C LYS A 571 27.91 -13.92 -8.13
N VAL A 572 27.76 -12.87 -8.92
CA VAL A 572 26.62 -11.95 -8.87
C VAL A 572 26.08 -11.73 -10.28
N LEU A 573 24.79 -12.01 -10.48
CA LEU A 573 24.06 -11.67 -11.69
C LEU A 573 23.00 -10.61 -11.38
N ILE A 574 23.05 -9.50 -12.10
CA ILE A 574 21.97 -8.52 -12.17
C ILE A 574 21.34 -8.63 -13.55
N TYR A 575 20.04 -8.89 -13.65
CA TYR A 575 19.36 -8.96 -14.94
C TYR A 575 18.11 -8.09 -14.94
N ASN A 576 17.79 -7.56 -16.12
CA ASN A 576 16.62 -6.71 -16.32
C ASN A 576 15.83 -7.13 -17.54
N GLY A 577 14.50 -7.15 -17.42
CA GLY A 577 13.59 -7.08 -18.55
C GLY A 577 13.67 -5.70 -19.21
N LEU A 578 13.79 -5.65 -20.54
CA LEU A 578 13.85 -4.39 -21.26
C LEU A 578 12.50 -3.65 -21.38
N LEU A 579 11.40 -4.29 -21.01
CA LEU A 579 10.05 -3.73 -21.02
C LEU A 579 9.57 -3.27 -19.63
N ASP A 580 10.37 -3.48 -18.58
CA ASP A 580 10.04 -3.03 -17.24
C ASP A 580 10.13 -1.50 -17.13
N VAL A 581 9.14 -0.89 -16.48
CA VAL A 581 9.11 0.55 -16.19
C VAL A 581 9.47 0.83 -14.74
N ILE A 582 8.95 0.04 -13.80
CA ILE A 582 9.12 0.30 -12.37
C ILE A 582 10.57 0.13 -11.92
N ILE A 583 11.31 -0.83 -12.48
CA ILE A 583 12.74 -1.02 -12.24
C ILE A 583 13.47 -1.21 -13.56
N ALA A 584 13.27 -0.24 -14.47
CA ALA A 584 13.85 -0.24 -15.80
C ALA A 584 15.38 -0.43 -15.80
N SER A 585 15.88 -1.11 -16.83
CA SER A 585 17.32 -1.36 -17.02
C SER A 585 18.19 -0.11 -16.84
N SER A 586 17.80 1.03 -17.42
CA SER A 586 18.59 2.27 -17.36
C SER A 586 18.75 2.78 -15.93
N VAL A 587 17.70 2.69 -15.10
CA VAL A 587 17.79 3.09 -13.70
C VAL A 587 18.62 2.11 -12.87
N THR A 588 18.57 0.80 -13.18
CA THR A 588 19.50 -0.18 -12.58
C THR A 588 20.95 0.15 -12.94
N MET A 589 21.24 0.51 -14.20
CA MET A 589 22.61 0.80 -14.60
C MET A 589 23.20 2.02 -13.88
N ASN A 590 22.37 2.98 -13.46
CA ASN A 590 22.83 4.16 -12.70
C ASN A 590 23.56 3.83 -11.40
N TRP A 591 23.24 2.71 -10.74
CA TRP A 591 23.97 2.27 -9.54
C TRP A 591 25.03 1.22 -9.88
N VAL A 592 24.77 0.32 -10.83
CA VAL A 592 25.74 -0.71 -11.27
C VAL A 592 27.03 -0.06 -11.77
N ASP A 593 26.94 0.99 -12.59
CA ASP A 593 28.12 1.68 -13.12
C ASP A 593 28.91 2.43 -12.02
N LYS A 594 28.25 2.79 -10.92
CA LYS A 594 28.86 3.48 -9.76
C LYS A 594 29.37 2.52 -8.70
N LEU A 595 29.00 1.24 -8.74
CA LEU A 595 29.41 0.23 -7.78
C LEU A 595 30.95 0.18 -7.68
N GLN A 596 31.47 0.37 -6.48
CA GLN A 596 32.90 0.27 -6.21
C GLN A 596 33.21 -1.13 -5.68
N TRP A 597 34.13 -1.83 -6.35
CA TRP A 597 34.60 -3.17 -6.00
C TRP A 597 35.94 -3.44 -6.70
N GLN A 598 36.57 -4.57 -6.40
CA GLN A 598 37.95 -4.86 -6.79
C GLN A 598 38.22 -4.74 -8.31
N HIS A 599 37.23 -5.07 -9.15
CA HIS A 599 37.36 -5.06 -10.61
C HIS A 599 36.37 -4.11 -11.31
N ALA A 600 36.02 -3.01 -10.66
CA ALA A 600 35.00 -2.09 -11.17
C ALA A 600 35.40 -1.45 -12.51
N ASP A 601 36.66 -1.08 -12.70
CA ASP A 601 37.13 -0.40 -13.92
C ASP A 601 37.21 -1.36 -15.12
N GLU A 602 37.64 -2.59 -14.88
CA GLU A 602 37.66 -3.63 -15.91
C GLU A 602 36.25 -4.05 -16.29
N PHE A 603 35.33 -4.15 -15.33
CA PHE A 603 33.92 -4.37 -15.63
C PHE A 603 33.33 -3.21 -16.44
N ARG A 604 33.58 -1.95 -16.07
CA ARG A 604 33.11 -0.79 -16.87
C ARG A 604 33.61 -0.87 -18.31
N SER A 605 34.86 -1.27 -18.50
CA SER A 605 35.51 -1.42 -19.81
C SER A 605 35.11 -2.69 -20.58
N ALA A 606 34.47 -3.65 -19.93
CA ALA A 606 34.08 -4.92 -20.55
C ALA A 606 33.01 -4.71 -21.64
N GLU A 607 33.18 -5.42 -22.75
CA GLU A 607 32.25 -5.38 -23.87
C GLU A 607 30.93 -6.07 -23.54
N ARG A 608 29.82 -5.43 -23.91
CA ARG A 608 28.49 -6.04 -23.89
C ARG A 608 28.30 -6.86 -25.17
N LYS A 609 28.07 -8.16 -25.04
CA LYS A 609 27.91 -9.11 -26.14
C LYS A 609 26.44 -9.39 -26.43
N VAL A 610 26.13 -9.67 -27.69
CA VAL A 610 24.83 -10.18 -28.13
C VAL A 610 24.68 -11.61 -27.65
N TRP A 611 23.52 -11.95 -27.08
CA TRP A 611 23.23 -13.29 -26.58
C TRP A 611 22.00 -13.87 -27.28
N LYS A 612 22.16 -15.10 -27.75
CA LYS A 612 21.11 -15.99 -28.26
C LYS A 612 21.13 -17.26 -27.42
N VAL A 613 19.96 -17.87 -27.18
CA VAL A 613 19.89 -19.12 -26.41
C VAL A 613 20.66 -20.22 -27.15
N LYS A 614 20.50 -20.31 -28.47
CA LYS A 614 21.35 -21.10 -29.37
C LYS A 614 21.93 -20.21 -30.45
N ASP A 615 23.17 -20.48 -30.87
CA ASP A 615 23.82 -19.71 -31.94
C ASP A 615 23.04 -19.78 -33.27
N THR A 616 22.28 -20.85 -33.47
CA THR A 616 21.39 -21.05 -34.62
C THR A 616 20.07 -20.30 -34.55
N ASP A 617 19.71 -19.74 -33.38
CA ASP A 617 18.45 -18.98 -33.26
C ASP A 617 18.54 -17.71 -34.12
N THR A 618 17.46 -17.37 -34.81
CA THR A 618 17.37 -16.11 -35.55
C THR A 618 17.23 -14.94 -34.59
N GLU A 619 16.43 -15.12 -33.54
CA GLU A 619 16.13 -14.11 -32.53
C GLU A 619 17.25 -13.94 -31.50
N VAL A 620 17.51 -12.68 -31.14
CA VAL A 620 18.37 -12.30 -30.03
C VAL A 620 17.57 -12.39 -28.73
N ALA A 621 18.05 -13.19 -27.78
CA ALA A 621 17.45 -13.31 -26.44
C ALA A 621 17.74 -12.07 -25.59
N GLY A 622 18.92 -11.48 -25.77
CA GLY A 622 19.32 -10.32 -25.00
C GLY A 622 20.77 -9.93 -25.21
N TYR A 623 21.32 -9.29 -24.19
CA TYR A 623 22.70 -8.87 -24.15
C TYR A 623 23.32 -9.28 -22.82
N LEU A 624 24.61 -9.61 -22.83
CA LEU A 624 25.36 -10.03 -21.65
C LEU A 624 26.66 -9.22 -21.54
N LYS A 625 26.92 -8.70 -20.35
CA LYS A 625 28.19 -8.07 -19.99
C LYS A 625 28.73 -8.79 -18.76
N GLN A 626 29.98 -9.20 -18.80
CA GLN A 626 30.60 -9.93 -17.71
C GLN A 626 32.05 -9.50 -17.55
N TYR A 627 32.49 -9.39 -16.30
CA TYR A 627 33.90 -9.44 -15.96
C TYR A 627 34.07 -10.21 -14.65
N ASN A 628 34.96 -11.21 -14.65
CA ASN A 628 35.17 -12.10 -13.52
C ASN A 628 33.82 -12.70 -13.03
N SER A 629 33.53 -12.59 -11.73
CA SER A 629 32.33 -13.10 -11.07
C SER A 629 31.10 -12.18 -11.17
N PHE A 630 31.18 -11.04 -11.87
CA PHE A 630 30.06 -10.10 -12.01
C PHE A 630 29.45 -10.11 -13.42
N PHE A 631 28.14 -10.35 -13.48
CA PHE A 631 27.36 -10.52 -14.69
C PHE A 631 26.21 -9.51 -14.70
N VAL A 632 25.98 -8.87 -15.85
CA VAL A 632 24.81 -8.04 -16.12
C VAL A 632 24.15 -8.52 -17.41
N ALA A 633 22.83 -8.72 -17.35
CA ALA A 633 22.04 -9.18 -18.48
C ALA A 633 20.86 -8.27 -18.78
N TRP A 634 20.54 -8.13 -20.05
CA TRP A 634 19.38 -7.40 -20.56
C TRP A 634 18.55 -8.35 -21.39
N VAL A 635 17.35 -8.69 -20.93
CA VAL A 635 16.48 -9.67 -21.58
C VAL A 635 15.49 -8.95 -22.47
N ARG A 636 15.55 -9.22 -23.78
CA ARG A 636 14.62 -8.63 -24.75
C ARG A 636 13.24 -9.25 -24.57
N ASN A 637 12.20 -8.48 -24.92
CA ASN A 637 10.80 -8.94 -24.91
C ASN A 637 10.32 -9.45 -23.53
N ALA A 638 10.93 -8.98 -22.45
CA ALA A 638 10.56 -9.27 -21.08
C ALA A 638 10.36 -7.96 -20.32
N GLY A 639 9.29 -7.90 -19.52
CA GLY A 639 9.08 -6.92 -18.46
C GLY A 639 9.68 -7.41 -17.14
N HIS A 640 9.07 -6.99 -16.04
CA HIS A 640 9.54 -7.20 -14.67
C HIS A 640 9.71 -8.68 -14.31
N MET A 641 8.71 -9.51 -14.61
CA MET A 641 8.74 -10.95 -14.38
C MET A 641 9.40 -11.66 -15.57
N VAL A 642 10.71 -11.49 -15.70
CA VAL A 642 11.50 -12.03 -16.82
C VAL A 642 11.24 -13.53 -17.09
N PRO A 643 11.16 -14.41 -16.07
CA PRO A 643 10.90 -15.83 -16.34
C PRO A 643 9.49 -16.12 -16.84
N ALA A 644 8.50 -15.28 -16.53
CA ALA A 644 7.15 -15.41 -17.07
C ALA A 644 7.09 -14.98 -18.54
N ASP A 645 7.70 -13.84 -18.88
CA ASP A 645 7.64 -13.29 -20.24
C ASP A 645 8.56 -14.02 -21.24
N GLN A 646 9.74 -14.45 -20.80
CA GLN A 646 10.76 -15.10 -21.63
C GLN A 646 11.34 -16.37 -20.98
N PRO A 647 10.52 -17.41 -20.72
CA PRO A 647 10.92 -18.57 -19.92
C PRO A 647 12.16 -19.30 -20.47
N ARG A 648 12.24 -19.46 -21.79
CA ARG A 648 13.39 -20.11 -22.45
C ARG A 648 14.69 -19.32 -22.27
N ALA A 649 14.63 -17.99 -22.40
CA ALA A 649 15.79 -17.13 -22.23
C ALA A 649 16.18 -17.06 -20.74
N ALA A 650 15.21 -16.86 -19.84
CA ALA A 650 15.44 -16.82 -18.40
C ALA A 650 16.11 -18.10 -17.88
N PHE A 651 15.66 -19.27 -18.32
CA PHE A 651 16.31 -20.54 -17.96
C PHE A 651 17.74 -20.63 -18.49
N ASP A 652 17.99 -20.30 -19.76
CA ASP A 652 19.35 -20.31 -20.33
C ASP A 652 20.29 -19.32 -19.63
N LEU A 653 19.78 -18.15 -19.24
CA LEU A 653 20.54 -17.15 -18.48
C LEU A 653 21.00 -17.69 -17.12
N ILE A 654 20.07 -18.25 -16.34
CA ILE A 654 20.39 -18.83 -15.04
C ILE A 654 21.28 -20.05 -15.18
N ASP A 655 21.04 -20.88 -16.22
CA ASP A 655 21.85 -22.06 -16.46
C ASP A 655 23.32 -21.70 -16.74
N ARG A 656 23.56 -20.67 -17.56
CA ARG A 656 24.90 -20.12 -17.81
C ARG A 656 25.51 -19.55 -16.54
N PHE A 657 24.75 -18.76 -15.77
CA PHE A 657 25.25 -18.16 -14.54
C PHE A 657 25.66 -19.19 -13.49
N VAL A 658 24.81 -20.19 -13.26
CA VAL A 658 25.07 -21.23 -12.25
C VAL A 658 26.19 -22.16 -12.69
N SER A 659 26.27 -22.47 -13.98
CA SER A 659 27.29 -23.39 -14.56
C SER A 659 28.63 -22.74 -14.89
N ALA A 660 28.71 -21.40 -14.95
CA ALA A 660 29.93 -20.63 -15.25
C ALA A 660 31.01 -20.72 -14.18
#